data_AF-A0A1B7YAG2-F1
#
_entry.id   AF-A0A1B7YAG2-F1
#
_cell.length_a   1.000
_cell.length_b   1.000
_cell.length_c   1.000
_cell.angle_alpha   90.00
_cell.angle_beta   90.00
_cell.angle_gamma   90.00
#
_symmetry.space_group_name_H-M   'P 1'
#
loop_
_entity.id
_entity.type
_entity.pdbx_description
1 polymer ?
#
loop_
_entity_poly.entity_id
_entity_poly.type
_entity_poly.pdbx_seq_one_letter_code
_entity_poly.pdbx_strand_id
1 'polypeptide(L)'
;MRRLTVMFMASAVAAQSADLSSYVLTDTGTVAGGNAFPGVSRPLGMVKIGPDLENGVDAYSGYLPDGHFIGFSMLHEHGTGGAPKYGVVNQMPVVGAVDNPLTRNTDTRAQPDETEVGHYKSFLSSGVVVELGATERAGLYQYSFPGNGSTQGNVIVDVSHVLPSYRGQGLGQNYLGGKIEVVEADDGLHYEGHGYYDNGWNRAEEWQVFFCGYFDRPAAYKTFLGVDRMSTSLAKYGNETSHESRTQRLGAIFTFEDATVRSRVGVSFISTTQACKNVNSEIPADRSFSSVRRATREAWNSKVLSKVKTTETETRKLNQLYSALYFMNLLPTNKTGENPLWKSSEPYYDDVFTFWDTFRCTTSLLHILQPEAYEEFIRSMIDIWRHEGYVSDARSSFYNGAVQAGSNSDNVLADAYVKGVRGAVNWDDGLLAMLKNGEVTPPPNNDPRDRSGSTKEGRGALPDWLDLGWISPRFARAVTRAVEYSVNDFNIYQVAKGLGVSDVAKRYLKRSRNWRNHWNKDMTSHGFSGFMGPRNADGSFPPQDPLNCGGCYWAEAYYQATPWEYSFNAHHDVAHLVNLTGGAQRFSDRLEKTFEPGQFAGNGAFGNTIFNPGNEPSFGTPYLFNFVNKQHLSVERSRFVAKSYYKPAPNGLPGNSDAGAMESWLLWNMIGLYPLTGQTTFLIGSPWFSDLTISLGDGRELKVSSTGGSEDAYYVQSLRVNGKQWDKAWVTWGDIFANGGTLEFELGFAPKEWATGDLPPSPASAEDEEEAEVAALRQQPQRRMVQDEQKTIG
;
A
#
# COMPACT_ATOMS: atom_id res chain seq x y z
N MET A 1 -25.85 -69.60 -17.94
CA MET A 1 -24.67 -68.71 -17.76
C MET A 1 -25.16 -67.28 -17.60
N ARG A 2 -25.18 -66.75 -16.36
CA ARG A 2 -25.52 -65.36 -16.06
C ARG A 2 -24.28 -64.50 -16.29
N ARG A 3 -24.36 -63.47 -17.14
CA ARG A 3 -23.30 -62.47 -17.33
C ARG A 3 -23.40 -61.45 -16.19
N LEU A 4 -22.35 -61.38 -15.37
CA LEU A 4 -22.14 -60.37 -14.35
C LEU A 4 -21.59 -59.10 -15.02
N THR A 5 -22.33 -58.01 -14.97
CA THR A 5 -21.82 -56.68 -15.35
C THR A 5 -21.20 -56.06 -14.09
N VAL A 6 -19.88 -55.96 -14.05
CA VAL A 6 -19.14 -55.29 -12.97
C VAL A 6 -19.12 -53.79 -13.29
N MET A 7 -19.80 -53.01 -12.46
CA MET A 7 -19.81 -51.55 -12.51
C MET A 7 -18.60 -51.05 -11.70
N PHE A 8 -17.58 -50.51 -12.37
CA PHE A 8 -16.47 -49.82 -11.71
C PHE A 8 -16.97 -48.44 -11.25
N MET A 9 -17.15 -48.25 -9.94
CA MET A 9 -17.20 -46.91 -9.35
C MET A 9 -15.79 -46.32 -9.41
N ALA A 10 -15.59 -45.33 -10.27
CA ALA A 10 -14.41 -44.47 -10.21
C ALA A 10 -14.61 -43.51 -9.03
N SER A 11 -14.00 -43.82 -7.89
CA SER A 11 -13.84 -42.86 -6.79
C SER A 11 -12.91 -41.74 -7.29
N ALA A 12 -13.48 -40.59 -7.63
CA ALA A 12 -12.71 -39.37 -7.82
C ALA A 12 -12.09 -38.98 -6.48
N VAL A 13 -10.82 -39.36 -6.27
CA VAL A 13 -10.02 -38.80 -5.20
C VAL A 13 -9.80 -37.34 -5.58
N ALA A 14 -10.58 -36.43 -5.00
CA ALA A 14 -10.31 -35.01 -5.09
C ALA A 14 -8.92 -34.79 -4.49
N ALA A 15 -7.94 -34.48 -5.33
CA ALA A 15 -6.61 -34.09 -4.87
C ALA A 15 -6.81 -32.88 -3.97
N GLN A 16 -6.52 -33.03 -2.67
CA GLN A 16 -6.57 -31.93 -1.73
C GLN A 16 -5.57 -30.88 -2.21
N SER A 17 -6.06 -29.69 -2.56
CA SER A 17 -5.20 -28.58 -2.98
C SER A 17 -4.15 -28.34 -1.90
N ALA A 18 -2.89 -28.15 -2.29
CA ALA A 18 -1.82 -27.84 -1.36
C ALA A 18 -2.20 -26.62 -0.51
N ASP A 19 -1.98 -26.71 0.80
CA ASP A 19 -2.30 -25.66 1.76
C ASP A 19 -1.18 -24.62 1.79
N LEU A 20 -1.19 -23.70 0.82
CA LEU A 20 -0.14 -22.69 0.64
C LEU A 20 -0.04 -21.73 1.85
N SER A 21 -1.12 -21.59 2.61
CA SER A 21 -1.14 -20.77 3.83
C SER A 21 -0.13 -21.23 4.88
N SER A 22 0.33 -22.49 4.85
CA SER A 22 1.37 -22.96 5.79
C SER A 22 2.76 -22.38 5.53
N TYR A 23 2.99 -21.77 4.36
CA TYR A 23 4.24 -21.07 4.05
C TYR A 23 4.23 -19.60 4.49
N VAL A 24 3.06 -19.05 4.83
CA VAL A 24 2.96 -17.65 5.22
C VAL A 24 3.45 -17.49 6.66
N LEU A 25 4.47 -16.66 6.84
CA LEU A 25 4.96 -16.21 8.14
C LEU A 25 4.39 -14.82 8.44
N THR A 26 3.28 -14.79 9.18
CA THR A 26 2.50 -13.58 9.50
C THR A 26 3.18 -12.62 10.48
N ASP A 27 4.33 -12.99 11.03
CA ASP A 27 5.18 -12.13 11.83
C ASP A 27 6.27 -11.41 11.01
N THR A 28 6.41 -11.69 9.71
CA THR A 28 7.43 -11.05 8.86
C THR A 28 7.24 -9.53 8.85
N GLY A 29 8.30 -8.78 9.14
CA GLY A 29 8.27 -7.31 9.17
C GLY A 29 7.67 -6.70 10.45
N THR A 30 7.35 -7.49 11.48
CA THR A 30 6.83 -6.95 12.76
C THR A 30 7.87 -6.22 13.62
N VAL A 31 9.15 -6.28 13.25
CA VAL A 31 10.29 -5.71 14.00
C VAL A 31 11.16 -4.85 13.07
N ALA A 32 11.96 -3.96 13.66
CA ALA A 32 12.95 -3.13 12.98
C ALA A 32 12.36 -2.14 11.94
N GLY A 33 11.15 -1.63 12.22
CA GLY A 33 10.52 -0.58 11.43
C GLY A 33 9.61 -1.09 10.31
N GLY A 34 9.42 -2.40 10.14
CA GLY A 34 8.54 -2.97 9.11
C GLY A 34 7.04 -2.88 9.38
N ASN A 35 6.64 -2.47 10.59
CA ASN A 35 5.27 -2.13 11.01
C ASN A 35 4.18 -3.11 10.53
N ALA A 36 4.53 -4.37 10.32
CA ALA A 36 3.60 -5.36 9.79
C ALA A 36 2.52 -5.68 10.82
N PHE A 37 1.36 -6.13 10.34
CA PHE A 37 0.22 -6.48 11.19
C PHE A 37 0.19 -8.00 11.38
N PRO A 38 0.48 -8.53 12.59
CA PRO A 38 0.49 -9.97 12.84
C PRO A 38 -0.87 -10.54 13.24
N GLY A 39 -1.89 -9.69 13.39
CA GLY A 39 -3.24 -10.14 13.70
C GLY A 39 -3.91 -10.85 12.53
N VAL A 40 -5.21 -11.11 12.68
CA VAL A 40 -5.95 -11.93 11.73
C VAL A 40 -6.82 -11.05 10.83
N SER A 41 -6.71 -11.28 9.52
CA SER A 41 -7.62 -10.71 8.53
C SER A 41 -7.86 -11.69 7.39
N ARG A 42 -8.94 -11.45 6.64
CA ARG A 42 -9.17 -12.04 5.31
C ARG A 42 -8.58 -11.13 4.23
N PRO A 43 -8.33 -11.62 3.00
CA PRO A 43 -7.88 -10.76 1.91
C PRO A 43 -8.77 -9.53 1.76
N LEU A 44 -8.18 -8.32 1.80
CA LEU A 44 -8.86 -7.02 1.69
C LEU A 44 -9.99 -6.81 2.73
N GLY A 45 -10.01 -7.58 3.82
CA GLY A 45 -11.12 -7.61 4.78
C GLY A 45 -11.20 -6.37 5.67
N MET A 46 -12.42 -6.00 6.06
CA MET A 46 -12.70 -4.87 6.94
C MET A 46 -12.19 -5.10 8.35
N VAL A 47 -12.44 -6.29 8.90
CA VAL A 47 -11.86 -6.69 10.19
C VAL A 47 -10.40 -7.08 10.03
N LYS A 48 -9.57 -6.45 10.85
CA LYS A 48 -8.15 -6.73 11.06
C LYS A 48 -7.98 -6.83 12.57
N ILE A 49 -8.38 -7.96 13.14
CA ILE A 49 -8.42 -8.17 14.59
C ILE A 49 -7.01 -8.51 15.11
N GLY A 50 -6.53 -7.77 16.11
CA GLY A 50 -5.16 -7.88 16.54
C GLY A 50 -4.92 -7.33 17.96
N PRO A 51 -3.69 -7.49 18.47
CA PRO A 51 -3.30 -6.93 19.75
C PRO A 51 -3.04 -5.42 19.65
N ASP A 52 -3.39 -4.71 20.71
CA ASP A 52 -3.04 -3.31 20.94
C ASP A 52 -1.93 -3.27 22.00
N LEU A 53 -0.73 -2.79 21.64
CA LEU A 53 0.44 -2.75 22.52
C LEU A 53 1.00 -1.33 22.68
N GLU A 54 1.57 -1.04 23.85
CA GLU A 54 2.27 0.24 24.12
C GLU A 54 3.60 0.06 24.85
N ASN A 55 4.61 0.89 24.51
CA ASN A 55 5.84 1.07 25.29
C ASN A 55 6.37 2.51 25.27
N GLY A 56 5.58 3.48 24.77
CA GLY A 56 6.02 4.86 24.54
C GLY A 56 6.53 5.15 23.12
N VAL A 57 6.48 4.17 22.22
CA VAL A 57 6.71 4.31 20.77
C VAL A 57 5.41 3.96 20.02
N ASP A 58 5.21 4.57 18.85
CA ASP A 58 4.03 4.32 18.01
C ASP A 58 3.99 2.85 17.57
N ALA A 59 2.95 2.13 18.00
CA ALA A 59 2.60 0.80 17.53
C ALA A 59 1.72 0.95 16.27
N TYR A 60 2.33 1.20 15.12
CA TYR A 60 1.63 1.57 13.88
C TYR A 60 0.52 0.58 13.47
N SER A 61 0.77 -0.72 13.60
CA SER A 61 -0.20 -1.78 13.34
C SER A 61 -0.89 -2.30 14.62
N GLY A 62 -0.71 -1.64 15.76
CA GLY A 62 -1.09 -2.12 17.09
C GLY A 62 -0.04 -3.01 17.75
N TYR A 63 0.95 -3.53 17.00
CA TYR A 63 1.92 -4.48 17.51
C TYR A 63 3.29 -3.88 17.89
N LEU A 64 3.80 -4.29 19.06
CA LEU A 64 5.18 -4.08 19.50
C LEU A 64 5.73 -5.38 20.12
N PRO A 65 6.95 -5.82 19.74
CA PRO A 65 7.53 -7.07 20.25
C PRO A 65 7.86 -7.03 21.76
N ASP A 66 8.03 -5.82 22.32
CA ASP A 66 8.38 -5.56 23.72
C ASP A 66 7.34 -4.66 24.43
N GLY A 67 6.17 -4.47 23.82
CA GLY A 67 5.08 -3.67 24.39
C GLY A 67 4.28 -4.39 25.46
N HIS A 68 3.51 -3.61 26.22
CA HIS A 68 2.48 -4.11 27.14
C HIS A 68 1.14 -4.14 26.41
N PHE A 69 0.35 -5.19 26.62
CA PHE A 69 -1.00 -5.28 26.10
C PHE A 69 -1.89 -4.24 26.77
N ILE A 70 -2.50 -3.39 25.95
CA ILE A 70 -3.55 -2.44 26.33
C ILE A 70 -4.92 -2.84 25.76
N GLY A 71 -4.97 -3.99 25.08
CA GLY A 71 -6.16 -4.73 24.72
C GLY A 71 -6.02 -5.41 23.36
N PHE A 72 -7.15 -5.81 22.79
CA PHE A 72 -7.23 -6.48 21.50
C PHE A 72 -8.43 -5.92 20.74
N SER A 73 -8.19 -5.29 19.59
CA SER A 73 -9.23 -4.56 18.86
C SER A 73 -9.50 -5.10 17.45
N MET A 74 -10.60 -4.65 16.85
CA MET A 74 -11.16 -5.21 15.61
C MET A 74 -10.62 -4.60 14.32
N LEU A 75 -10.09 -3.38 14.39
CA LEU A 75 -9.65 -2.58 13.25
C LEU A 75 -8.22 -2.09 13.49
N HIS A 76 -7.36 -2.29 12.49
CA HIS A 76 -5.96 -1.90 12.44
C HIS A 76 -5.57 -1.56 11.00
N GLU A 77 -4.47 -0.84 10.81
CA GLU A 77 -3.80 -0.72 9.51
C GLU A 77 -2.55 -1.60 9.45
N HIS A 78 -1.99 -1.75 8.24
CA HIS A 78 -0.83 -2.60 7.99
C HIS A 78 0.31 -1.80 7.38
N GLY A 79 1.50 -1.89 7.99
CA GLY A 79 2.74 -1.44 7.37
C GLY A 79 2.94 0.06 7.36
N THR A 80 2.07 0.86 7.99
CA THR A 80 2.05 2.31 7.85
C THR A 80 3.21 3.01 8.58
N GLY A 81 3.71 4.10 8.02
CA GLY A 81 4.81 4.92 8.56
C GLY A 81 4.45 6.19 9.34
N GLY A 82 3.18 6.44 9.67
CA GLY A 82 2.85 7.56 10.56
C GLY A 82 1.68 7.26 11.48
N ALA A 83 1.22 8.27 12.23
CA ALA A 83 0.52 8.05 13.51
C ALA A 83 -0.57 6.94 13.45
N PRO A 84 -0.56 5.97 14.40
CA PRO A 84 -1.45 4.83 14.39
C PRO A 84 -2.92 5.18 14.17
N LYS A 85 -3.60 4.30 13.45
CA LYS A 85 -5.02 4.38 13.14
C LYS A 85 -5.79 3.22 13.71
N TYR A 86 -7.04 3.48 14.08
CA TYR A 86 -7.96 2.54 14.71
C TYR A 86 -7.56 2.14 16.14
N GLY A 87 -7.61 0.85 16.50
CA GLY A 87 -7.64 0.39 17.90
C GLY A 87 -9.07 0.13 18.41
N VAL A 88 -10.03 -0.01 17.49
CA VAL A 88 -11.46 -0.13 17.84
C VAL A 88 -12.07 -1.35 17.15
N VAL A 89 -12.95 -2.11 17.75
CA VAL A 89 -13.51 -2.01 19.11
C VAL A 89 -12.65 -2.85 20.05
N ASN A 90 -12.21 -2.29 21.17
CA ASN A 90 -11.25 -2.91 22.07
C ASN A 90 -11.89 -3.86 23.08
N GLN A 91 -11.23 -5.00 23.34
CA GLN A 91 -11.47 -5.87 24.48
C GLN A 91 -10.17 -6.14 25.25
N MET A 92 -10.15 -5.92 26.56
CA MET A 92 -9.02 -6.24 27.43
C MET A 92 -9.43 -7.30 28.47
N PRO A 93 -8.83 -8.51 28.46
CA PRO A 93 -9.06 -9.49 29.51
C PRO A 93 -8.30 -9.13 30.80
N VAL A 94 -8.94 -9.27 31.95
CA VAL A 94 -8.36 -8.96 33.27
C VAL A 94 -8.76 -10.03 34.29
N VAL A 95 -7.84 -10.41 35.15
CA VAL A 95 -8.04 -11.42 36.19
C VAL A 95 -8.29 -10.74 37.55
N GLY A 96 -9.25 -11.25 38.32
CA GLY A 96 -9.54 -10.78 39.68
C GLY A 96 -10.54 -9.61 39.74
N ALA A 97 -10.51 -8.83 40.82
CA ALA A 97 -11.44 -7.71 41.00
C ALA A 97 -11.01 -6.48 40.20
N VAL A 98 -11.96 -5.83 39.52
CA VAL A 98 -11.75 -4.57 38.80
C VAL A 98 -12.55 -3.47 39.47
N ASP A 99 -11.89 -2.68 40.31
CA ASP A 99 -12.51 -1.56 41.03
C ASP A 99 -12.74 -0.35 40.11
N ASN A 100 -11.88 -0.18 39.11
CA ASN A 100 -11.99 0.91 38.15
C ASN A 100 -11.51 0.49 36.74
N PRO A 101 -12.43 0.28 35.77
CA PRO A 101 -12.05 -0.11 34.42
C PRO A 101 -11.39 1.02 33.60
N LEU A 102 -11.46 2.28 34.06
CA LEU A 102 -10.84 3.43 33.38
C LEU A 102 -9.36 3.62 33.72
N THR A 103 -8.85 2.94 34.76
CA THR A 103 -7.41 2.95 35.05
C THR A 103 -6.65 2.13 34.01
N ARG A 104 -5.31 2.20 34.06
CA ARG A 104 -4.44 1.44 33.17
C ARG A 104 -4.55 -0.07 33.50
N ASN A 105 -5.43 -0.76 32.79
CA ASN A 105 -5.56 -2.22 32.80
C ASN A 105 -4.65 -2.78 31.70
N THR A 106 -3.45 -3.20 32.08
CA THR A 106 -2.44 -3.67 31.14
C THR A 106 -1.83 -4.98 31.58
N ASP A 107 -1.36 -5.75 30.61
CA ASP A 107 -0.62 -6.98 30.86
C ASP A 107 0.69 -7.01 30.07
N THR A 108 1.61 -7.86 30.48
CA THR A 108 2.85 -8.10 29.74
C THR A 108 2.82 -9.47 29.10
N ARG A 109 3.72 -9.69 28.16
CA ARG A 109 3.86 -10.97 27.46
C ARG A 109 4.61 -11.98 28.34
N ALA A 110 4.04 -13.16 28.56
CA ALA A 110 4.66 -14.27 29.28
C ALA A 110 5.60 -15.10 28.40
N GLN A 111 5.27 -15.23 27.11
CA GLN A 111 6.08 -15.92 26.10
C GLN A 111 5.75 -15.39 24.69
N PRO A 112 6.60 -15.62 23.67
CA PRO A 112 6.35 -15.14 22.32
C PRO A 112 4.96 -15.48 21.79
N ASP A 113 4.36 -14.55 21.06
CA ASP A 113 3.04 -14.77 20.44
C ASP A 113 3.17 -15.81 19.31
N GLU A 114 2.13 -16.63 19.15
CA GLU A 114 2.00 -17.56 18.03
C GLU A 114 1.15 -16.88 16.95
N THR A 115 1.67 -16.81 15.71
CA THR A 115 0.98 -16.15 14.59
C THR A 115 0.97 -17.05 13.37
N GLU A 116 -0.18 -17.16 12.72
CA GLU A 116 -0.36 -17.86 11.46
C GLU A 116 -1.59 -17.33 10.71
N VAL A 117 -1.73 -17.71 9.44
CA VAL A 117 -2.92 -17.33 8.67
C VAL A 117 -4.18 -17.83 9.35
N GLY A 118 -5.05 -16.89 9.74
CA GLY A 118 -6.32 -17.20 10.37
C GLY A 118 -6.27 -17.35 11.89
N HIS A 119 -5.11 -17.20 12.54
CA HIS A 119 -4.99 -17.36 14.00
C HIS A 119 -3.83 -16.53 14.56
N TYR A 120 -4.14 -15.73 15.56
CA TYR A 120 -3.17 -15.08 16.44
C TYR A 120 -3.41 -15.57 17.86
N LYS A 121 -2.35 -15.86 18.61
CA LYS A 121 -2.43 -16.31 19.99
C LYS A 121 -1.35 -15.66 20.84
N SER A 122 -1.78 -15.10 21.97
CA SER A 122 -0.89 -14.47 22.94
C SER A 122 -1.04 -15.08 24.32
N PHE A 123 0.03 -14.99 25.10
CA PHE A 123 0.17 -15.51 26.45
C PHE A 123 0.53 -14.35 27.37
N LEU A 124 -0.39 -14.00 28.24
CA LEU A 124 -0.27 -12.86 29.13
C LEU A 124 0.34 -13.30 30.46
N SER A 125 1.09 -12.40 31.12
CA SER A 125 1.75 -12.66 32.41
C SER A 125 0.77 -12.87 33.56
N SER A 126 -0.47 -12.39 33.43
CA SER A 126 -1.58 -12.79 34.32
C SER A 126 -1.95 -14.27 34.23
N GLY A 127 -1.44 -15.00 33.24
CA GLY A 127 -1.81 -16.39 32.95
C GLY A 127 -2.99 -16.54 31.99
N VAL A 128 -3.54 -15.43 31.47
CA VAL A 128 -4.57 -15.46 30.42
C VAL A 128 -3.95 -15.85 29.07
N VAL A 129 -4.63 -16.71 28.33
CA VAL A 129 -4.34 -16.97 26.91
C VAL A 129 -5.44 -16.35 26.07
N VAL A 130 -5.05 -15.59 25.04
CA VAL A 130 -5.97 -14.93 24.09
C VAL A 130 -5.73 -15.51 22.71
N GLU A 131 -6.79 -15.98 22.06
CA GLU A 131 -6.76 -16.45 20.67
C GLU A 131 -7.75 -15.65 19.82
N LEU A 132 -7.32 -15.24 18.63
CA LEU A 132 -8.09 -14.38 17.72
C LEU A 132 -8.32 -15.09 16.38
N GLY A 133 -9.51 -14.90 15.82
CA GLY A 133 -9.89 -15.27 14.46
C GLY A 133 -10.77 -14.21 13.81
N ALA A 134 -10.77 -14.12 12.49
CA ALA A 134 -11.53 -13.10 11.76
C ALA A 134 -12.31 -13.65 10.58
N THR A 135 -13.34 -12.90 10.22
CA THR A 135 -14.09 -12.96 8.97
C THR A 135 -13.97 -11.61 8.24
N GLU A 136 -14.82 -11.31 7.27
CA GLU A 136 -14.69 -10.04 6.52
C GLU A 136 -15.15 -8.86 7.40
N ARG A 137 -16.21 -9.03 8.20
CA ARG A 137 -16.81 -7.96 9.03
C ARG A 137 -17.04 -8.34 10.50
N ALA A 138 -16.61 -9.54 10.91
CA ALA A 138 -16.68 -9.99 12.30
C ALA A 138 -15.39 -10.69 12.77
N GLY A 139 -15.19 -10.72 14.08
CA GLY A 139 -14.04 -11.28 14.77
C GLY A 139 -14.47 -12.20 15.91
N LEU A 140 -13.59 -13.12 16.27
CA LEU A 140 -13.79 -14.09 17.33
C LEU A 140 -12.58 -14.08 18.27
N TYR A 141 -12.85 -13.79 19.53
CA TYR A 141 -11.92 -13.91 20.64
C TYR A 141 -12.19 -15.21 21.38
N GLN A 142 -11.14 -15.88 21.84
CA GLN A 142 -11.22 -16.95 22.82
C GLN A 142 -10.24 -16.63 23.96
N TYR A 143 -10.78 -16.49 25.16
CA TYR A 143 -10.05 -16.25 26.39
C TYR A 143 -9.97 -17.54 27.18
N SER A 144 -8.78 -17.91 27.63
CA SER A 144 -8.57 -18.95 28.64
C SER A 144 -8.02 -18.30 29.90
N PHE A 145 -8.84 -18.20 30.95
CA PHE A 145 -8.47 -17.62 32.23
C PHE A 145 -7.72 -18.65 33.11
N PRO A 146 -6.76 -18.20 33.95
CA PRO A 146 -6.00 -19.09 34.82
C PRO A 146 -6.86 -19.72 35.93
N GLY A 147 -6.31 -20.73 36.60
CA GLY A 147 -6.94 -21.31 37.79
C GLY A 147 -8.12 -22.26 37.52
N ASN A 148 -8.40 -22.66 36.27
CA ASN A 148 -9.46 -23.60 35.90
C ASN A 148 -10.84 -23.25 36.48
N GLY A 149 -11.22 -21.97 36.44
CA GLY A 149 -12.51 -21.48 36.95
C GLY A 149 -12.53 -21.16 38.45
N SER A 150 -11.40 -21.30 39.15
CA SER A 150 -11.26 -20.80 40.54
C SER A 150 -10.86 -19.33 40.62
N THR A 151 -10.53 -18.72 39.48
CA THR A 151 -10.14 -17.31 39.39
C THR A 151 -11.13 -16.57 38.52
N GLN A 152 -11.70 -15.50 39.05
CA GLN A 152 -12.65 -14.63 38.35
C GLN A 152 -12.00 -14.02 37.10
N GLY A 153 -12.57 -14.31 35.94
CA GLY A 153 -12.16 -13.74 34.67
C GLY A 153 -13.03 -12.56 34.28
N ASN A 154 -12.44 -11.49 33.74
CA ASN A 154 -13.19 -10.35 33.24
C ASN A 154 -12.75 -9.99 31.82
N VAL A 155 -13.69 -9.42 31.06
CA VAL A 155 -13.44 -8.79 29.77
C VAL A 155 -13.96 -7.37 29.84
N ILE A 156 -13.08 -6.40 29.67
CA ILE A 156 -13.41 -4.98 29.60
C ILE A 156 -13.60 -4.61 28.14
N VAL A 157 -14.77 -4.07 27.78
CA VAL A 157 -15.03 -3.42 26.49
C VAL A 157 -14.90 -1.92 26.70
N ASP A 158 -13.79 -1.33 26.25
CA ASP A 158 -13.55 0.12 26.34
C ASP A 158 -13.86 0.79 24.99
N VAL A 159 -14.97 1.54 24.94
CA VAL A 159 -15.38 2.27 23.73
C VAL A 159 -14.46 3.47 23.48
N SER A 160 -13.77 3.96 24.50
CA SER A 160 -12.87 5.11 24.39
C SER A 160 -11.47 4.79 23.88
N HIS A 161 -11.15 3.52 23.70
CA HIS A 161 -9.83 3.10 23.23
C HIS A 161 -9.54 3.58 21.80
N VAL A 162 -8.30 3.99 21.56
CA VAL A 162 -7.67 4.15 20.24
C VAL A 162 -6.18 3.80 20.39
N LEU A 163 -5.54 3.38 19.30
CA LEU A 163 -4.09 3.17 19.32
C LEU A 163 -3.37 4.50 19.68
N PRO A 164 -2.49 4.50 20.69
CA PRO A 164 -1.80 5.72 21.11
C PRO A 164 -0.74 6.15 20.10
N SER A 165 -0.49 7.47 20.02
CA SER A 165 0.65 8.03 19.30
C SER A 165 1.48 8.93 20.22
N TYR A 166 2.80 8.78 20.15
CA TYR A 166 3.82 9.45 20.91
C TYR A 166 4.68 10.40 20.05
N ARG A 167 4.39 10.54 18.74
CA ARG A 167 5.17 11.37 17.81
C ARG A 167 5.12 12.88 18.07
N GLY A 168 4.20 13.37 18.90
CA GLY A 168 4.12 14.79 19.27
C GLY A 168 3.73 15.74 18.12
N GLN A 169 3.13 15.23 17.04
CA GLN A 169 2.74 16.04 15.85
C GLN A 169 1.26 16.42 15.80
N GLY A 170 0.51 16.17 16.89
CA GLY A 170 -0.94 16.36 16.92
C GLY A 170 -1.68 15.47 15.92
N LEU A 171 -1.16 14.27 15.69
CA LEU A 171 -1.71 13.25 14.77
C LEU A 171 -2.26 12.04 15.52
N GLY A 172 -2.27 12.03 16.86
CA GLY A 172 -2.92 10.96 17.63
C GLY A 172 -4.44 11.05 17.49
N GLN A 173 -5.11 9.91 17.40
CA GLN A 173 -6.57 9.86 17.36
C GLN A 173 -7.17 10.33 18.68
N ASN A 174 -8.38 10.86 18.64
CA ASN A 174 -9.13 11.17 19.85
C ASN A 174 -10.45 10.41 19.86
N TYR A 175 -10.85 9.98 21.06
CA TYR A 175 -12.21 9.58 21.33
C TYR A 175 -13.08 10.80 21.57
N LEU A 176 -14.27 10.83 20.93
CA LEU A 176 -15.20 11.95 20.99
C LEU A 176 -16.51 11.63 21.73
N GLY A 177 -16.69 10.39 22.15
CA GLY A 177 -17.92 9.92 22.79
C GLY A 177 -18.47 8.67 22.14
N GLY A 178 -19.58 8.17 22.65
CA GLY A 178 -20.16 6.92 22.18
C GLY A 178 -21.36 6.48 23.00
N LYS A 179 -21.79 5.25 22.73
CA LYS A 179 -22.84 4.54 23.45
C LYS A 179 -22.39 3.10 23.68
N ILE A 180 -22.71 2.57 24.85
CA ILE A 180 -22.70 1.14 25.16
C ILE A 180 -24.05 0.76 25.74
N GLU A 181 -24.57 -0.40 25.35
CA GLU A 181 -25.78 -0.98 25.88
C GLU A 181 -25.60 -2.49 26.02
N VAL A 182 -25.97 -3.02 27.17
CA VAL A 182 -26.07 -4.46 27.44
C VAL A 182 -27.54 -4.83 27.32
N VAL A 183 -27.84 -5.74 26.39
CA VAL A 183 -29.19 -6.17 26.06
C VAL A 183 -29.37 -7.61 26.53
N GLU A 184 -30.34 -7.80 27.41
CA GLU A 184 -30.82 -9.12 27.82
C GLU A 184 -32.04 -9.48 26.97
N ALA A 185 -31.88 -10.46 26.08
CA ALA A 185 -32.93 -10.96 25.20
C ALA A 185 -33.15 -12.46 25.43
N ASP A 186 -34.21 -13.02 24.82
CA ASP A 186 -34.58 -14.43 24.96
C ASP A 186 -33.46 -15.39 24.48
N ASP A 187 -32.61 -14.95 23.56
CA ASP A 187 -31.47 -15.69 23.02
C ASP A 187 -30.16 -15.47 23.79
N GLY A 188 -30.20 -14.68 24.87
CA GLY A 188 -29.11 -14.46 25.80
C GLY A 188 -28.70 -12.99 25.93
N LEU A 189 -27.63 -12.78 26.71
CA LEU A 189 -27.03 -11.47 26.91
C LEU A 189 -26.08 -11.14 25.77
N HIS A 190 -26.21 -9.94 25.23
CA HIS A 190 -25.24 -9.36 24.29
C HIS A 190 -25.02 -7.89 24.59
N TYR A 191 -24.03 -7.29 23.93
CA TYR A 191 -23.78 -5.86 24.04
C TYR A 191 -23.68 -5.22 22.66
N GLU A 192 -24.12 -3.99 22.56
CA GLU A 192 -24.06 -3.21 21.33
C GLU A 192 -23.79 -1.73 21.62
N GLY A 193 -23.31 -1.02 20.61
CA GLY A 193 -22.93 0.37 20.80
C GLY A 193 -22.22 0.97 19.60
N HIS A 194 -21.67 2.16 19.83
CA HIS A 194 -20.84 2.85 18.85
C HIS A 194 -19.86 3.79 19.55
N GLY A 195 -18.76 4.09 18.86
CA GLY A 195 -17.82 5.13 19.24
C GLY A 195 -17.66 6.15 18.13
N TYR A 196 -17.39 7.39 18.52
CA TYR A 196 -17.01 8.49 17.63
C TYR A 196 -15.55 8.84 17.87
N TYR A 197 -14.81 9.01 16.79
CA TYR A 197 -13.37 9.26 16.82
C TYR A 197 -12.99 10.26 15.75
N ASP A 198 -11.83 10.88 15.88
CA ASP A 198 -11.26 11.74 14.85
C ASP A 198 -9.73 11.62 14.78
N ASN A 199 -9.14 12.45 13.92
CA ASN A 199 -7.71 12.64 13.78
C ASN A 199 -6.99 11.34 13.36
N GLY A 200 -5.72 11.12 13.76
CA GLY A 200 -4.87 10.07 13.19
C GLY A 200 -3.93 10.62 12.09
N TRP A 201 -3.15 9.74 11.45
CA TRP A 201 -2.24 10.10 10.33
C TRP A 201 -2.86 11.03 9.27
N ASN A 202 -4.10 10.73 8.86
CA ASN A 202 -4.81 11.45 7.81
C ASN A 202 -5.59 12.67 8.32
N ARG A 203 -5.53 12.96 9.64
CA ARG A 203 -6.30 14.03 10.28
C ARG A 203 -7.79 13.94 9.94
N ALA A 204 -8.36 12.74 10.02
CA ALA A 204 -9.76 12.50 9.72
C ALA A 204 -10.67 13.44 10.53
N GLU A 205 -11.76 13.90 9.91
CA GLU A 205 -12.88 14.45 10.65
C GLU A 205 -13.56 13.36 11.51
N GLU A 206 -14.60 13.74 12.26
CA GLU A 206 -15.33 12.79 13.08
C GLU A 206 -15.90 11.64 12.23
N TRP A 207 -15.55 10.42 12.62
CA TRP A 207 -16.08 9.18 12.05
C TRP A 207 -16.63 8.28 13.17
N GLN A 208 -17.53 7.37 12.79
CA GLN A 208 -18.27 6.54 13.74
C GLN A 208 -18.17 5.07 13.33
N VAL A 209 -17.96 4.18 14.30
CA VAL A 209 -18.09 2.73 14.11
C VAL A 209 -19.06 2.14 15.12
N PHE A 210 -19.93 1.27 14.64
CA PHE A 210 -20.91 0.51 15.41
C PHE A 210 -20.42 -0.90 15.65
N PHE A 211 -20.82 -1.47 16.77
CA PHE A 211 -20.42 -2.81 17.16
C PHE A 211 -21.53 -3.57 17.87
N CYS A 212 -21.44 -4.90 17.79
CA CYS A 212 -22.36 -5.81 18.44
C CYS A 212 -21.60 -7.09 18.80
N GLY A 213 -21.59 -7.46 20.09
CA GLY A 213 -20.80 -8.55 20.62
C GLY A 213 -21.60 -9.49 21.51
N TYR A 214 -21.26 -10.78 21.43
CA TYR A 214 -21.92 -11.86 22.16
C TYR A 214 -20.88 -12.74 22.84
N PHE A 215 -21.18 -13.20 24.05
CA PHE A 215 -20.39 -14.20 24.75
C PHE A 215 -21.07 -15.57 24.67
N ASP A 216 -20.29 -16.65 24.66
CA ASP A 216 -20.81 -18.02 24.69
C ASP A 216 -21.06 -18.56 26.11
N ARG A 217 -20.76 -17.75 27.13
CA ARG A 217 -20.97 -18.05 28.55
C ARG A 217 -21.83 -16.96 29.21
N PRO A 218 -22.65 -17.31 30.22
CA PRO A 218 -23.31 -16.33 31.05
C PRO A 218 -22.29 -15.40 31.72
N ALA A 219 -22.59 -14.10 31.74
CA ALA A 219 -21.75 -13.09 32.35
C ALA A 219 -22.54 -12.29 33.38
N ALA A 220 -21.94 -11.98 34.53
CA ALA A 220 -22.34 -10.79 35.27
C ALA A 220 -21.74 -9.57 34.57
N TYR A 221 -22.39 -8.42 34.62
CA TYR A 221 -21.85 -7.21 34.01
C TYR A 221 -22.02 -5.97 34.87
N LYS A 222 -21.18 -4.98 34.59
CA LYS A 222 -21.38 -3.59 35.00
C LYS A 222 -21.05 -2.68 33.83
N THR A 223 -21.77 -1.58 33.68
CA THR A 223 -21.38 -0.49 32.79
C THR A 223 -20.63 0.58 33.59
N PHE A 224 -19.76 1.32 32.91
CA PHE A 224 -19.02 2.42 33.51
C PHE A 224 -19.09 3.70 32.67
N LEU A 225 -19.03 4.84 33.36
CA LEU A 225 -18.99 6.18 32.80
C LEU A 225 -17.93 7.00 33.55
N GLY A 226 -17.00 7.60 32.82
CA GLY A 226 -15.99 8.51 33.38
C GLY A 226 -16.55 9.89 33.71
N VAL A 227 -15.77 10.76 34.35
CA VAL A 227 -16.16 12.16 34.57
C VAL A 227 -15.87 13.06 33.37
N ASP A 228 -14.92 12.65 32.51
CA ASP A 228 -14.54 13.33 31.27
C ASP A 228 -13.91 12.33 30.27
N ARG A 229 -13.37 12.82 29.14
CA ARG A 229 -12.77 11.99 28.06
C ARG A 229 -11.32 11.53 28.32
N MET A 230 -10.63 12.15 29.27
CA MET A 230 -9.17 12.03 29.44
C MET A 230 -8.76 11.42 30.78
N SER A 231 -9.55 11.63 31.83
CA SER A 231 -9.22 11.16 33.18
C SER A 231 -9.58 9.69 33.39
N THR A 232 -9.08 9.15 34.49
CA THR A 232 -9.35 7.78 34.95
C THR A 232 -10.41 7.76 36.06
N SER A 233 -11.09 8.89 36.32
CA SER A 233 -12.08 9.01 37.39
C SER A 233 -13.47 8.56 36.94
N LEU A 234 -14.13 7.73 37.74
CA LEU A 234 -15.48 7.24 37.49
C LEU A 234 -16.54 8.24 37.96
N ALA A 235 -17.51 8.52 37.10
CA ALA A 235 -18.78 9.14 37.47
C ALA A 235 -19.81 8.08 37.89
N LYS A 236 -19.85 6.94 37.19
CA LYS A 236 -20.74 5.81 37.47
C LYS A 236 -20.04 4.49 37.19
N TYR A 237 -20.37 3.48 37.98
CA TYR A 237 -19.95 2.10 37.79
C TYR A 237 -20.92 1.16 38.50
N GLY A 238 -21.78 0.49 37.74
CA GLY A 238 -22.89 -0.27 38.32
C GLY A 238 -23.68 -1.08 37.30
N ASN A 239 -24.87 -1.51 37.70
CA ASN A 239 -25.72 -2.44 36.93
C ASN A 239 -26.67 -1.71 35.97
N GLU A 240 -26.36 -0.47 35.59
CA GLU A 240 -27.10 0.23 34.55
C GLU A 240 -26.87 -0.53 33.23
N THR A 241 -27.88 -0.61 32.37
CA THR A 241 -27.76 -1.37 31.12
C THR A 241 -27.10 -0.53 30.02
N SER A 242 -27.12 0.79 30.13
CA SER A 242 -26.62 1.66 29.06
C SER A 242 -25.99 2.96 29.58
N HIS A 243 -24.98 3.41 28.85
CA HIS A 243 -24.46 4.76 28.90
C HIS A 243 -24.29 5.32 27.50
N GLU A 244 -24.62 6.59 27.34
CA GLU A 244 -24.33 7.38 26.14
C GLU A 244 -23.77 8.72 26.58
N SER A 245 -22.63 9.10 26.02
CA SER A 245 -22.01 10.39 26.32
C SER A 245 -21.14 10.87 25.18
N ARG A 246 -21.19 12.18 24.94
CA ARG A 246 -20.27 12.88 24.03
C ARG A 246 -19.09 13.48 24.78
N THR A 247 -18.99 13.37 26.10
CA THR A 247 -17.93 14.06 26.87
C THR A 247 -17.22 13.16 27.87
N GLN A 248 -17.60 11.89 27.97
CA GLN A 248 -17.08 10.97 28.97
C GLN A 248 -16.68 9.63 28.34
N ARG A 249 -15.60 9.03 28.86
CA ARG A 249 -15.24 7.63 28.57
C ARG A 249 -16.34 6.70 29.07
N LEU A 250 -16.63 5.63 28.34
CA LEU A 250 -17.64 4.65 28.72
C LEU A 250 -17.30 3.26 28.20
N GLY A 251 -17.95 2.26 28.79
CA GLY A 251 -17.82 0.88 28.37
C GLY A 251 -18.54 -0.06 29.32
N ALA A 252 -18.22 -1.34 29.20
CA ALA A 252 -18.76 -2.38 30.05
C ALA A 252 -17.67 -3.37 30.48
N ILE A 253 -17.86 -3.98 31.64
CA ILE A 253 -17.07 -5.13 32.09
C ILE A 253 -18.01 -6.33 32.20
N PHE A 254 -17.55 -7.46 31.67
CA PHE A 254 -18.23 -8.74 31.76
C PHE A 254 -17.38 -9.68 32.62
N THR A 255 -17.99 -10.28 33.62
CA THR A 255 -17.35 -11.15 34.61
C THR A 255 -17.85 -12.58 34.44
N PHE A 256 -16.92 -13.53 34.45
CA PHE A 256 -17.15 -14.94 34.21
C PHE A 256 -16.52 -15.81 35.31
N GLU A 257 -17.21 -16.89 35.63
CA GLU A 257 -16.69 -17.99 36.47
C GLU A 257 -16.12 -19.13 35.59
N ASP A 258 -16.33 -19.07 34.27
CA ASP A 258 -15.86 -20.05 33.32
C ASP A 258 -14.37 -19.86 33.00
N ALA A 259 -13.64 -20.98 32.92
CA ALA A 259 -12.22 -20.98 32.54
C ALA A 259 -12.00 -20.60 31.06
N THR A 260 -12.99 -20.82 30.19
CA THR A 260 -12.90 -20.52 28.76
C THR A 260 -14.15 -19.80 28.29
N VAL A 261 -13.94 -18.62 27.71
CA VAL A 261 -14.99 -17.73 27.22
C VAL A 261 -14.67 -17.32 25.79
N ARG A 262 -15.65 -17.41 24.89
CA ARG A 262 -15.53 -16.87 23.54
C ARG A 262 -16.39 -15.62 23.40
N SER A 263 -15.83 -14.61 22.74
CA SER A 263 -16.53 -13.38 22.36
C SER A 263 -16.55 -13.26 20.84
N ARG A 264 -17.72 -13.16 20.24
CA ARG A 264 -17.88 -12.89 18.80
C ARG A 264 -18.37 -11.47 18.62
N VAL A 265 -17.73 -10.69 17.76
CA VAL A 265 -18.01 -9.26 17.59
C VAL A 265 -18.15 -8.93 16.12
N GLY A 266 -19.19 -8.17 15.78
CA GLY A 266 -19.37 -7.59 14.45
C GLY A 266 -19.15 -6.10 14.49
N VAL A 267 -18.63 -5.55 13.41
CA VAL A 267 -18.49 -4.11 13.22
C VAL A 267 -19.25 -3.65 11.97
N SER A 268 -19.73 -2.42 11.99
CA SER A 268 -20.32 -1.75 10.84
C SER A 268 -20.10 -0.25 10.94
N PHE A 269 -20.03 0.42 9.80
CA PHE A 269 -20.01 1.88 9.74
C PHE A 269 -21.40 2.47 9.49
N ILE A 270 -22.44 1.65 9.43
CA ILE A 270 -23.83 2.06 9.14
C ILE A 270 -24.70 2.11 10.40
N SER A 271 -24.75 1.03 11.18
CA SER A 271 -25.60 0.94 12.37
C SER A 271 -25.27 -0.25 13.28
N THR A 272 -25.77 -0.24 14.52
CA THR A 272 -25.71 -1.42 15.42
C THR A 272 -26.45 -2.61 14.82
N THR A 273 -27.60 -2.40 14.20
CA THR A 273 -28.36 -3.46 13.51
C THR A 273 -27.52 -4.14 12.43
N GLN A 274 -26.77 -3.37 11.63
CA GLN A 274 -25.89 -3.93 10.61
C GLN A 274 -24.69 -4.64 11.24
N ALA A 275 -24.12 -4.12 12.33
CA ALA A 275 -23.06 -4.79 13.08
C ALA A 275 -23.51 -6.15 13.66
N CYS A 276 -24.71 -6.21 14.27
CA CYS A 276 -25.30 -7.46 14.76
C CYS A 276 -25.57 -8.44 13.61
N LYS A 277 -26.05 -7.95 12.46
CA LYS A 277 -26.24 -8.78 11.26
C LYS A 277 -24.91 -9.34 10.75
N ASN A 278 -23.85 -8.53 10.72
CA ASN A 278 -22.52 -8.95 10.27
C ASN A 278 -22.00 -10.11 11.15
N VAL A 279 -22.01 -9.99 12.49
CA VAL A 279 -21.57 -11.09 13.37
C VAL A 279 -22.46 -12.32 13.30
N ASN A 280 -23.78 -12.14 13.33
CA ASN A 280 -24.70 -13.28 13.35
C ASN A 280 -24.69 -14.07 12.03
N SER A 281 -24.34 -13.43 10.90
CA SER A 281 -24.22 -14.11 9.60
C SER A 281 -22.84 -14.72 9.35
N GLU A 282 -21.76 -14.03 9.73
CA GLU A 282 -20.40 -14.51 9.46
C GLU A 282 -19.85 -15.44 10.54
N ILE A 283 -20.26 -15.25 11.80
CA ILE A 283 -19.89 -16.08 12.96
C ILE A 283 -21.15 -16.37 13.80
N PRO A 284 -22.01 -17.31 13.37
CA PRO A 284 -23.14 -17.77 14.16
C PRO A 284 -22.72 -18.34 15.52
N ALA A 285 -23.64 -18.39 16.49
CA ALA A 285 -23.32 -18.77 17.88
C ALA A 285 -22.71 -20.17 18.05
N ASP A 286 -23.05 -21.12 17.17
CA ASP A 286 -22.54 -22.50 17.17
C ASP A 286 -21.21 -22.66 16.41
N ARG A 287 -20.72 -21.59 15.77
CA ARG A 287 -19.48 -21.63 14.99
C ARG A 287 -18.27 -21.87 15.91
N SER A 288 -17.49 -22.91 15.62
CA SER A 288 -16.26 -23.19 16.36
C SER A 288 -15.11 -22.28 15.93
N PHE A 289 -14.17 -22.01 16.85
CA PHE A 289 -12.95 -21.26 16.55
C PHE A 289 -12.14 -21.90 15.41
N SER A 290 -11.96 -23.23 15.47
CA SER A 290 -11.28 -24.00 14.42
C SER A 290 -11.92 -23.85 13.04
N SER A 291 -13.26 -23.69 12.99
CA SER A 291 -13.95 -23.49 11.72
C SER A 291 -13.79 -22.07 11.18
N VAL A 292 -13.65 -21.05 12.04
CA VAL A 292 -13.32 -19.68 11.61
C VAL A 292 -11.90 -19.64 11.05
N ARG A 293 -10.92 -20.15 11.80
CA ARG A 293 -9.51 -20.26 11.37
C ARG A 293 -9.38 -20.97 10.01
N ARG A 294 -10.01 -22.14 9.86
CA ARG A 294 -9.99 -22.90 8.61
C ARG A 294 -10.60 -22.12 7.45
N ALA A 295 -11.74 -21.47 7.65
CA ALA A 295 -12.38 -20.68 6.60
C ALA A 295 -11.53 -19.48 6.16
N THR A 296 -10.76 -18.89 7.08
CA THR A 296 -9.83 -17.81 6.75
C THR A 296 -8.64 -18.32 5.95
N ARG A 297 -8.05 -19.46 6.32
CA ARG A 297 -7.00 -20.11 5.52
C ARG A 297 -7.49 -20.49 4.12
N GLU A 298 -8.70 -21.01 4.02
CA GLU A 298 -9.35 -21.33 2.74
C GLU A 298 -9.57 -20.08 1.88
N ALA A 299 -10.00 -18.96 2.48
CA ALA A 299 -10.12 -17.69 1.77
C ALA A 299 -8.77 -17.19 1.23
N TRP A 300 -7.70 -17.27 2.01
CA TRP A 300 -6.35 -16.91 1.56
C TRP A 300 -5.85 -17.81 0.44
N ASN A 301 -5.96 -19.13 0.60
CA ASN A 301 -5.56 -20.10 -0.42
C ASN A 301 -6.32 -19.89 -1.74
N SER A 302 -7.65 -19.79 -1.68
CA SER A 302 -8.50 -19.73 -2.88
C SER A 302 -8.47 -18.36 -3.56
N LYS A 303 -8.45 -17.26 -2.82
CA LYS A 303 -8.54 -15.90 -3.39
C LYS A 303 -7.19 -15.26 -3.72
N VAL A 304 -6.10 -15.68 -3.06
CA VAL A 304 -4.78 -15.02 -3.19
C VAL A 304 -3.66 -16.01 -3.50
N LEU A 305 -3.34 -16.91 -2.56
CA LEU A 305 -2.08 -17.66 -2.60
C LEU A 305 -2.01 -18.61 -3.81
N SER A 306 -3.12 -19.25 -4.16
CA SER A 306 -3.17 -20.15 -5.32
C SER A 306 -3.06 -19.45 -6.68
N LYS A 307 -3.09 -18.11 -6.72
CA LYS A 307 -2.91 -17.35 -7.97
C LYS A 307 -1.48 -17.38 -8.46
N VAL A 308 -0.52 -17.68 -7.60
CA VAL A 308 0.89 -17.86 -7.97
C VAL A 308 1.32 -19.25 -7.52
N LYS A 309 1.76 -20.08 -8.46
CA LYS A 309 2.17 -21.48 -8.21
C LYS A 309 3.59 -21.71 -8.70
N THR A 310 4.30 -22.61 -8.03
CA THR A 310 5.64 -23.05 -8.39
C THR A 310 5.84 -24.49 -7.92
N THR A 311 6.76 -25.21 -8.56
CA THR A 311 7.21 -26.54 -8.12
C THR A 311 8.42 -26.47 -7.16
N GLU A 312 8.80 -25.28 -6.71
CA GLU A 312 9.88 -25.08 -5.74
C GLU A 312 9.63 -25.85 -4.43
N THR A 313 10.71 -26.32 -3.82
CA THR A 313 10.70 -27.09 -2.58
C THR A 313 11.52 -26.44 -1.47
N GLU A 314 12.34 -25.41 -1.77
CA GLU A 314 13.05 -24.63 -0.76
C GLU A 314 12.06 -23.80 0.08
N THR A 315 11.80 -24.25 1.31
CA THR A 315 10.87 -23.60 2.25
C THR A 315 11.14 -22.11 2.43
N ARG A 316 12.40 -21.68 2.47
CA ARG A 316 12.74 -20.26 2.64
C ARG A 316 12.19 -19.40 1.49
N LYS A 317 12.33 -19.85 0.23
CA LYS A 317 11.79 -19.13 -0.93
C LYS A 317 10.26 -19.13 -0.94
N LEU A 318 9.65 -20.26 -0.60
CA LEU A 318 8.20 -20.38 -0.48
C LEU A 318 7.66 -19.45 0.61
N ASN A 319 8.35 -19.36 1.75
CA ASN A 319 7.99 -18.44 2.81
C ASN A 319 8.08 -16.98 2.35
N GLN A 320 9.14 -16.59 1.64
CA GLN A 320 9.24 -15.23 1.10
C GLN A 320 8.12 -14.93 0.09
N LEU A 321 7.86 -15.86 -0.85
CA LEU A 321 6.83 -15.69 -1.87
C LEU A 321 5.43 -15.54 -1.26
N TYR A 322 5.02 -16.48 -0.40
CA TYR A 322 3.66 -16.49 0.13
C TYR A 322 3.44 -15.48 1.25
N SER A 323 4.45 -15.15 2.06
CA SER A 323 4.35 -14.00 2.98
C SER A 323 4.19 -12.68 2.23
N ALA A 324 4.96 -12.46 1.16
CA ALA A 324 4.84 -11.23 0.38
C ALA A 324 3.46 -11.10 -0.29
N LEU A 325 2.92 -12.20 -0.83
CA LEU A 325 1.55 -12.25 -1.37
C LEU A 325 0.50 -11.97 -0.29
N TYR A 326 0.69 -12.45 0.94
CA TYR A 326 -0.21 -12.19 2.05
C TYR A 326 -0.27 -10.69 2.38
N PHE A 327 0.88 -10.07 2.66
CA PHE A 327 0.94 -8.69 3.16
C PHE A 327 0.49 -7.65 2.14
N MET A 328 0.81 -7.83 0.85
CA MET A 328 0.33 -6.92 -0.21
C MET A 328 -1.20 -6.94 -0.43
N ASN A 329 -1.92 -7.89 0.17
CA ASN A 329 -3.38 -8.05 0.04
C ASN A 329 -4.12 -7.74 1.36
N LEU A 330 -3.48 -7.08 2.34
CA LEU A 330 -4.15 -6.59 3.54
C LEU A 330 -4.82 -5.23 3.33
N LEU A 331 -4.26 -4.37 2.47
CA LEU A 331 -4.79 -3.05 2.11
C LEU A 331 -4.84 -2.91 0.57
N PRO A 332 -5.76 -2.11 0.01
CA PRO A 332 -6.84 -1.36 0.68
C PRO A 332 -7.92 -2.28 1.27
N THR A 333 -8.83 -1.71 2.05
CA THR A 333 -9.94 -2.42 2.67
C THR A 333 -11.20 -2.32 1.81
N ASN A 334 -11.83 -3.45 1.48
CA ASN A 334 -13.16 -3.46 0.89
C ASN A 334 -14.23 -3.16 1.97
N LYS A 335 -14.84 -1.98 1.89
CA LYS A 335 -15.93 -1.51 2.76
C LYS A 335 -17.24 -1.37 1.96
N THR A 336 -17.45 -2.19 0.93
CA THR A 336 -18.65 -2.13 0.08
C THR A 336 -19.92 -2.37 0.91
N GLY A 337 -20.86 -1.44 0.81
CA GLY A 337 -22.08 -1.43 1.62
C GLY A 337 -21.90 -0.92 3.05
N GLU A 338 -20.71 -0.39 3.39
CA GLU A 338 -20.37 0.18 4.70
C GLU A 338 -19.96 1.67 4.57
N ASN A 339 -20.38 2.36 3.51
CA ASN A 339 -20.17 3.81 3.38
C ASN A 339 -21.32 4.60 4.05
N PRO A 340 -21.06 5.38 5.11
CA PRO A 340 -22.08 6.18 5.78
C PRO A 340 -22.34 7.54 5.13
N LEU A 341 -21.44 8.01 4.26
CA LEU A 341 -21.42 9.40 3.80
C LEU A 341 -22.39 9.66 2.65
N TRP A 342 -22.55 8.70 1.74
CA TRP A 342 -23.51 8.77 0.64
C TRP A 342 -24.02 7.39 0.27
N LYS A 343 -25.16 7.36 -0.44
CA LYS A 343 -25.72 6.13 -1.01
C LYS A 343 -25.28 5.98 -2.45
N SER A 344 -24.58 4.90 -2.74
CA SER A 344 -24.14 4.53 -4.09
C SER A 344 -24.31 3.02 -4.32
N SER A 345 -24.49 2.62 -5.57
CA SER A 345 -24.41 1.22 -5.99
C SER A 345 -22.99 0.79 -6.39
N GLU A 346 -22.05 1.73 -6.39
CA GLU A 346 -20.63 1.44 -6.64
C GLU A 346 -20.01 0.69 -5.45
N PRO A 347 -18.98 -0.15 -5.69
CA PRO A 347 -18.11 -0.65 -4.64
C PRO A 347 -17.48 0.49 -3.85
N TYR A 348 -17.13 0.22 -2.59
CA TYR A 348 -16.46 1.21 -1.74
C TYR A 348 -15.22 0.61 -1.07
N TYR A 349 -14.08 1.25 -1.33
CA TYR A 349 -12.77 0.88 -0.82
C TYR A 349 -12.19 2.06 -0.02
N ASP A 350 -11.53 1.74 1.08
CA ASP A 350 -10.95 2.70 2.02
C ASP A 350 -9.59 2.18 2.54
N ASP A 351 -8.97 2.91 3.46
CA ASP A 351 -7.67 2.54 4.06
C ASP A 351 -6.55 2.44 3.01
N VAL A 352 -6.54 3.40 2.08
CA VAL A 352 -5.42 3.67 1.19
C VAL A 352 -4.40 4.49 1.98
N PHE A 353 -3.40 3.85 2.58
CA PHE A 353 -2.40 4.54 3.40
C PHE A 353 -1.76 5.72 2.63
N THR A 354 -1.20 5.44 1.46
CA THR A 354 -0.96 6.41 0.39
C THR A 354 -0.71 5.69 -0.94
N PHE A 355 -1.09 6.33 -2.04
CA PHE A 355 -0.69 5.94 -3.37
C PHE A 355 0.77 6.27 -3.64
N TRP A 356 1.38 7.27 -2.98
CA TRP A 356 2.81 7.61 -3.12
C TRP A 356 3.73 6.39 -3.04
N ASP A 357 3.36 5.41 -2.21
CA ASP A 357 4.02 4.11 -2.13
C ASP A 357 3.50 3.13 -3.19
N THR A 358 2.20 2.84 -3.11
CA THR A 358 1.58 1.70 -3.79
C THR A 358 1.43 1.88 -5.31
N PHE A 359 1.47 3.11 -5.83
CA PHE A 359 1.40 3.35 -7.29
C PHE A 359 2.62 2.77 -8.01
N ARG A 360 3.78 2.70 -7.34
CA ARG A 360 5.06 2.38 -8.00
C ARG A 360 5.13 0.95 -8.49
N CYS A 361 4.56 0.02 -7.74
CA CYS A 361 4.60 -1.39 -8.12
C CYS A 361 3.46 -2.25 -7.55
N THR A 362 2.87 -1.90 -6.40
CA THR A 362 1.81 -2.66 -5.73
C THR A 362 0.52 -2.69 -6.54
N THR A 363 0.00 -1.53 -6.95
CA THR A 363 -1.28 -1.43 -7.68
C THR A 363 -1.22 -2.13 -9.05
N SER A 364 -0.08 -2.06 -9.75
CA SER A 364 0.12 -2.84 -10.98
C SER A 364 0.09 -4.35 -10.75
N LEU A 365 0.61 -4.83 -9.61
CA LEU A 365 0.57 -6.25 -9.27
C LEU A 365 -0.82 -6.66 -8.76
N LEU A 366 -1.51 -5.77 -8.03
CA LEU A 366 -2.90 -5.96 -7.62
C LEU A 366 -3.82 -6.08 -8.84
N HIS A 367 -3.60 -5.32 -9.91
CA HIS A 367 -4.32 -5.49 -11.18
C HIS A 367 -4.17 -6.92 -11.73
N ILE A 368 -2.94 -7.44 -11.75
CA ILE A 368 -2.64 -8.78 -12.29
C ILE A 368 -3.28 -9.87 -11.41
N LEU A 369 -3.10 -9.75 -10.10
CA LEU A 369 -3.49 -10.80 -9.16
C LEU A 369 -4.95 -10.70 -8.75
N GLN A 370 -5.56 -9.52 -8.67
CA GLN A 370 -6.92 -9.31 -8.19
C GLN A 370 -7.73 -8.45 -9.18
N PRO A 371 -7.90 -8.86 -10.45
CA PRO A 371 -8.48 -8.00 -11.48
C PRO A 371 -9.89 -7.50 -11.14
N GLU A 372 -10.75 -8.34 -10.56
CA GLU A 372 -12.10 -7.95 -10.13
C GLU A 372 -12.05 -6.88 -9.02
N ALA A 373 -11.34 -7.16 -7.92
CA ALA A 373 -11.21 -6.20 -6.82
C ALA A 373 -10.49 -4.92 -7.25
N TYR A 374 -9.56 -4.99 -8.21
CA TYR A 374 -8.89 -3.84 -8.77
C TYR A 374 -9.85 -2.97 -9.59
N GLU A 375 -10.70 -3.56 -10.43
CA GLU A 375 -11.76 -2.80 -11.13
C GLU A 375 -12.71 -2.14 -10.13
N GLU A 376 -13.16 -2.86 -9.11
CA GLU A 376 -14.00 -2.31 -8.04
C GLU A 376 -13.32 -1.14 -7.32
N PHE A 377 -12.01 -1.26 -7.07
CA PHE A 377 -11.22 -0.20 -6.45
C PHE A 377 -11.15 1.07 -7.33
N ILE A 378 -10.92 0.92 -8.64
CA ILE A 378 -10.95 2.04 -9.60
C ILE A 378 -12.33 2.73 -9.61
N ARG A 379 -13.42 1.95 -9.62
CA ARG A 379 -14.79 2.48 -9.56
C ARG A 379 -15.05 3.22 -8.25
N SER A 380 -14.59 2.67 -7.12
CA SER A 380 -14.68 3.33 -5.82
C SER A 380 -13.93 4.67 -5.80
N MET A 381 -12.74 4.75 -6.39
CA MET A 381 -11.98 6.00 -6.47
C MET A 381 -12.77 7.08 -7.22
N ILE A 382 -13.35 6.72 -8.37
CA ILE A 382 -14.16 7.63 -9.18
C ILE A 382 -15.43 8.05 -8.42
N ASP A 383 -16.09 7.13 -7.72
CA ASP A 383 -17.28 7.44 -6.91
C ASP A 383 -16.97 8.40 -5.76
N ILE A 384 -15.84 8.22 -5.07
CA ILE A 384 -15.34 9.16 -4.06
C ILE A 384 -15.18 10.56 -4.67
N TRP A 385 -14.60 10.68 -5.87
CA TRP A 385 -14.49 11.97 -6.53
C TRP A 385 -15.84 12.60 -6.88
N ARG A 386 -16.84 11.82 -7.34
CA ARG A 386 -18.18 12.34 -7.63
C ARG A 386 -18.82 13.01 -6.41
N HIS A 387 -18.56 12.46 -5.22
CA HIS A 387 -19.20 12.89 -3.98
C HIS A 387 -18.38 13.88 -3.16
N GLU A 388 -17.06 13.75 -3.14
CA GLU A 388 -16.16 14.60 -2.33
C GLU A 388 -15.35 15.60 -3.17
N GLY A 389 -15.39 15.47 -4.49
CA GLY A 389 -14.77 16.43 -5.42
C GLY A 389 -13.30 16.20 -5.71
N TYR A 390 -12.62 15.27 -5.03
CA TYR A 390 -11.23 14.87 -5.32
C TYR A 390 -11.05 13.36 -5.10
N VAL A 391 -10.19 12.72 -5.92
CA VAL A 391 -9.59 11.43 -5.57
C VAL A 391 -8.28 11.72 -4.84
N SER A 392 -8.24 11.44 -3.55
CA SER A 392 -7.05 11.70 -2.75
C SER A 392 -5.92 10.69 -3.00
N ASP A 393 -4.70 11.13 -2.72
CA ASP A 393 -3.49 10.31 -2.68
C ASP A 393 -3.52 9.32 -1.50
N ALA A 394 -4.19 9.68 -0.41
CA ALA A 394 -4.36 8.84 0.79
C ALA A 394 -5.79 8.93 1.31
N ARG A 395 -6.29 7.88 1.96
CA ARG A 395 -7.63 7.85 2.55
C ARG A 395 -7.72 6.82 3.67
N SER A 396 -8.32 7.18 4.79
CA SER A 396 -8.66 6.25 5.87
C SER A 396 -9.84 6.81 6.66
N SER A 397 -10.63 5.94 7.27
CA SER A 397 -11.79 6.35 8.08
C SER A 397 -12.75 7.29 7.31
N PHE A 398 -13.01 7.00 6.03
CA PHE A 398 -13.86 7.81 5.12
C PHE A 398 -13.38 9.24 4.87
N TYR A 399 -12.10 9.53 5.09
CA TYR A 399 -11.57 10.89 4.92
C TYR A 399 -10.28 10.92 4.13
N ASN A 400 -10.21 11.83 3.16
CA ASN A 400 -9.02 12.12 2.37
C ASN A 400 -7.87 12.56 3.28
N GLY A 401 -6.69 11.99 3.04
CA GLY A 401 -5.52 12.07 3.92
C GLY A 401 -4.31 12.75 3.33
N ALA A 402 -3.15 12.44 3.89
CA ALA A 402 -1.91 13.12 3.60
C ALA A 402 -1.46 12.95 2.13
N VAL A 403 -1.53 14.02 1.32
CA VAL A 403 -0.86 14.13 0.01
C VAL A 403 0.62 14.40 0.25
N GLN A 404 1.42 13.35 0.10
CA GLN A 404 2.84 13.42 0.37
C GLN A 404 3.56 14.23 -0.70
N ALA A 405 3.29 13.96 -1.98
CA ALA A 405 3.97 14.63 -3.09
C ALA A 405 3.02 14.98 -4.23
N GLY A 406 2.58 13.97 -4.96
CA GLY A 406 1.74 14.06 -6.14
C GLY A 406 0.28 13.71 -5.89
N SER A 407 -0.56 13.86 -6.91
CA SER A 407 -1.89 13.23 -6.96
C SER A 407 -1.74 11.82 -7.57
N ASN A 408 -1.16 10.87 -6.85
CA ASN A 408 -0.76 9.58 -7.45
C ASN A 408 -1.92 8.62 -7.71
N SER A 409 -3.13 8.97 -7.26
CA SER A 409 -4.37 8.40 -7.77
C SER A 409 -4.47 8.53 -9.30
N ASP A 410 -3.94 9.62 -9.88
CA ASP A 410 -3.84 9.81 -11.33
C ASP A 410 -2.99 8.70 -11.98
N ASN A 411 -1.90 8.29 -11.33
CA ASN A 411 -1.01 7.25 -11.83
C ASN A 411 -1.72 5.90 -11.86
N VAL A 412 -2.49 5.58 -10.82
CA VAL A 412 -3.25 4.33 -10.71
C VAL A 412 -4.38 4.28 -11.73
N LEU A 413 -5.14 5.37 -11.90
CA LEU A 413 -6.18 5.49 -12.94
C LEU A 413 -5.60 5.30 -14.34
N ALA A 414 -4.48 5.95 -14.65
CA ALA A 414 -3.84 5.80 -15.96
C ALA A 414 -3.30 4.38 -16.18
N ASP A 415 -2.70 3.76 -15.16
CA ASP A 415 -2.19 2.39 -15.26
C ASP A 415 -3.30 1.38 -15.59
N ALA A 416 -4.43 1.48 -14.87
CA ALA A 416 -5.64 0.71 -15.15
C ALA A 416 -6.15 0.96 -16.58
N TYR A 417 -6.19 2.23 -17.01
CA TYR A 417 -6.66 2.59 -18.35
C TYR A 417 -5.79 1.98 -19.45
N VAL A 418 -4.47 2.20 -19.41
CA VAL A 418 -3.57 1.76 -20.50
C VAL A 418 -3.41 0.24 -20.53
N LYS A 419 -3.62 -0.45 -19.40
CA LYS A 419 -3.60 -1.92 -19.30
C LYS A 419 -4.98 -2.56 -19.50
N GLY A 420 -5.96 -1.80 -19.95
CA GLY A 420 -7.21 -2.35 -20.49
C GLY A 420 -8.31 -2.63 -19.46
N VAL A 421 -8.26 -2.07 -18.25
CA VAL A 421 -9.40 -2.11 -17.33
C VAL A 421 -10.53 -1.29 -17.96
N ARG A 422 -11.60 -1.96 -18.37
CA ARG A 422 -12.75 -1.31 -19.03
C ARG A 422 -14.01 -1.54 -18.23
N GLY A 423 -14.39 -2.80 -18.01
CA GLY A 423 -15.42 -3.19 -17.04
C GLY A 423 -16.64 -2.26 -16.98
N ALA A 424 -17.08 -1.94 -15.78
CA ALA A 424 -18.09 -0.91 -15.49
C ALA A 424 -17.48 0.47 -15.17
N VAL A 425 -16.20 0.71 -15.52
CA VAL A 425 -15.51 1.97 -15.21
C VAL A 425 -15.99 3.08 -16.14
N ASN A 426 -16.46 4.20 -15.57
CA ASN A 426 -16.71 5.42 -16.33
C ASN A 426 -15.41 6.21 -16.50
N TRP A 427 -14.76 6.05 -17.65
CA TRP A 427 -13.48 6.71 -17.94
C TRP A 427 -13.59 8.20 -18.25
N ASP A 428 -14.76 8.69 -18.66
CA ASP A 428 -14.98 10.14 -18.78
C ASP A 428 -14.92 10.80 -17.40
N ASP A 429 -15.60 10.21 -16.41
CA ASP A 429 -15.51 10.64 -15.01
C ASP A 429 -14.09 10.44 -14.46
N GLY A 430 -13.43 9.33 -14.80
CA GLY A 430 -12.03 9.09 -14.46
C GLY A 430 -11.10 10.20 -14.95
N LEU A 431 -11.24 10.62 -16.21
CA LEU A 431 -10.46 11.75 -16.75
C LEU A 431 -10.83 13.06 -16.04
N LEU A 432 -12.11 13.33 -15.80
CA LEU A 432 -12.55 14.54 -15.08
C LEU A 432 -11.98 14.59 -13.65
N ALA A 433 -11.87 13.45 -12.98
CA ALA A 433 -11.25 13.33 -11.67
C ALA A 433 -9.76 13.69 -11.69
N MET A 434 -9.03 13.20 -12.68
CA MET A 434 -7.60 13.52 -12.83
C MET A 434 -7.39 14.98 -13.24
N LEU A 435 -8.24 15.52 -14.13
CA LEU A 435 -8.24 16.94 -14.50
C LEU A 435 -8.51 17.83 -13.29
N LYS A 436 -9.42 17.42 -12.39
CA LYS A 436 -9.69 18.14 -11.16
C LYS A 436 -8.44 18.27 -10.27
N ASN A 437 -7.65 17.20 -10.13
CA ASN A 437 -6.35 17.23 -9.45
C ASN A 437 -5.33 18.14 -10.14
N GLY A 438 -5.30 18.13 -11.48
CA GLY A 438 -4.31 18.84 -12.29
C GLY A 438 -4.64 20.29 -12.65
N GLU A 439 -5.87 20.76 -12.43
CA GLU A 439 -6.32 22.11 -12.86
C GLU A 439 -6.92 22.94 -11.72
N VAL A 440 -7.33 22.34 -10.60
CA VAL A 440 -7.94 23.07 -9.49
C VAL A 440 -7.10 22.96 -8.23
N THR A 441 -6.60 24.11 -7.77
CA THR A 441 -5.85 24.18 -6.51
C THR A 441 -6.79 23.85 -5.33
N PRO A 442 -6.50 22.80 -4.55
CA PRO A 442 -7.28 22.44 -3.38
C PRO A 442 -7.15 23.53 -2.28
N PRO A 443 -8.21 23.80 -1.50
CA PRO A 443 -8.12 24.73 -0.38
C PRO A 443 -7.04 24.32 0.64
N PRO A 444 -6.24 25.25 1.17
CA PRO A 444 -5.31 24.96 2.26
C PRO A 444 -6.06 24.45 3.49
N ASN A 445 -5.52 23.42 4.14
CA ASN A 445 -6.10 22.78 5.34
C ASN A 445 -5.34 23.14 6.64
N ASN A 446 -4.45 24.14 6.60
CA ASN A 446 -3.65 24.62 7.74
C ASN A 446 -2.87 23.51 8.48
N ASP A 447 -2.44 22.47 7.79
CA ASP A 447 -1.64 21.41 8.38
C ASP A 447 -0.30 21.98 8.88
N PRO A 448 0.05 21.85 10.17
CA PRO A 448 1.32 22.36 10.69
C PRO A 448 2.54 21.71 10.05
N ARG A 449 2.39 20.54 9.41
CA ARG A 449 3.48 19.89 8.66
C ARG A 449 3.85 20.66 7.39
N ASP A 450 2.88 21.26 6.72
CA ASP A 450 3.07 22.05 5.50
C ASP A 450 1.95 23.09 5.38
N ARG A 451 2.30 24.35 5.65
CA ARG A 451 1.37 25.50 5.56
C ARG A 451 1.37 26.16 4.19
N SER A 452 2.18 25.67 3.25
CA SER A 452 2.32 26.29 1.93
C SER A 452 1.17 25.97 0.97
N GLY A 453 0.38 24.93 1.24
CA GLY A 453 -0.76 24.53 0.44
C GLY A 453 -1.60 23.45 1.13
N SER A 454 -2.51 22.81 0.39
CA SER A 454 -3.24 21.65 0.92
C SER A 454 -2.35 20.42 1.07
N THR A 455 -2.54 19.70 2.16
CA THR A 455 -1.98 18.35 2.37
C THR A 455 -3.06 17.28 2.39
N LYS A 456 -4.33 17.61 2.12
CA LYS A 456 -5.47 16.69 2.22
C LYS A 456 -5.80 15.98 0.90
N GLU A 457 -5.68 16.68 -0.21
CA GLU A 457 -6.11 16.20 -1.52
C GLU A 457 -5.56 17.10 -2.63
N GLY A 458 -5.61 16.64 -3.87
CA GLY A 458 -5.20 17.40 -5.05
C GLY A 458 -3.74 17.88 -5.01
N ARG A 459 -3.43 18.90 -5.82
CA ARG A 459 -2.07 19.44 -5.97
C ARG A 459 -1.92 20.79 -5.27
N GLY A 460 -1.43 20.79 -4.04
CA GLY A 460 -1.30 22.01 -3.23
C GLY A 460 -0.36 23.09 -3.81
N ALA A 461 0.64 22.71 -4.61
CA ALA A 461 1.60 23.63 -5.24
C ALA A 461 1.24 24.00 -6.69
N LEU A 462 -0.01 23.73 -7.10
CA LEU A 462 -0.48 23.96 -8.46
C LEU A 462 -0.33 25.42 -8.97
N PRO A 463 -0.44 26.47 -8.13
CA PRO A 463 -0.24 27.84 -8.62
C PRO A 463 1.12 28.06 -9.29
N ASP A 464 2.23 27.63 -8.68
CA ASP A 464 3.55 27.72 -9.33
C ASP A 464 3.65 26.79 -10.54
N TRP A 465 3.08 25.59 -10.45
CA TRP A 465 3.11 24.61 -11.54
C TRP A 465 2.48 25.14 -12.82
N LEU A 466 1.35 25.86 -12.71
CA LEU A 466 0.63 26.43 -13.85
C LEU A 466 1.24 27.76 -14.32
N ASP A 467 1.62 28.65 -13.39
CA ASP A 467 2.08 29.99 -13.74
C ASP A 467 3.54 30.02 -14.22
N LEU A 468 4.40 29.21 -13.62
CA LEU A 468 5.85 29.18 -13.89
C LEU A 468 6.26 27.98 -14.75
N GLY A 469 5.58 26.84 -14.58
CA GLY A 469 6.02 25.56 -15.14
C GLY A 469 7.09 24.86 -14.29
N TRP A 470 7.36 25.35 -13.08
CA TRP A 470 8.18 24.71 -12.04
C TRP A 470 7.67 25.16 -10.67
N ILE A 471 8.08 24.51 -9.59
CA ILE A 471 7.61 24.81 -8.23
C ILE A 471 8.71 25.52 -7.46
N SER A 472 8.45 26.73 -6.97
CA SER A 472 9.45 27.45 -6.20
C SER A 472 9.49 27.01 -4.73
N PRO A 473 10.60 27.28 -4.00
CA PRO A 473 10.69 27.00 -2.56
C PRO A 473 9.67 27.73 -1.67
N ARG A 474 8.77 28.56 -2.23
CA ARG A 474 7.60 29.05 -1.49
C ARG A 474 6.66 27.90 -1.11
N PHE A 475 6.66 26.83 -1.88
CA PHE A 475 5.97 25.59 -1.56
C PHE A 475 6.94 24.58 -0.98
N ALA A 476 6.52 23.91 0.07
CA ALA A 476 7.27 22.79 0.60
C ALA A 476 7.25 21.61 -0.40
N ARG A 477 8.26 20.74 -0.31
CA ARG A 477 8.51 19.60 -1.20
C ARG A 477 8.60 19.98 -2.68
N ALA A 478 9.02 21.22 -2.98
CA ALA A 478 9.01 21.78 -4.33
C ALA A 478 9.61 20.87 -5.42
N VAL A 479 10.77 20.27 -5.17
CA VAL A 479 11.46 19.42 -6.15
C VAL A 479 10.76 18.07 -6.29
N THR A 480 10.44 17.44 -5.16
CA THR A 480 9.66 16.20 -5.14
C THR A 480 8.34 16.35 -5.89
N ARG A 481 7.57 17.41 -5.59
CA ARG A 481 6.30 17.72 -6.25
C ARG A 481 6.48 17.96 -7.74
N ALA A 482 7.58 18.59 -8.17
CA ALA A 482 7.83 18.81 -9.60
C ALA A 482 8.09 17.51 -10.37
N VAL A 483 8.78 16.55 -9.76
CA VAL A 483 8.97 15.20 -10.32
C VAL A 483 7.62 14.47 -10.39
N GLU A 484 6.89 14.44 -9.28
CA GLU A 484 5.65 13.66 -9.17
C GLU A 484 4.52 14.26 -10.03
N TYR A 485 4.34 15.59 -10.03
CA TYR A 485 3.34 16.26 -10.89
C TYR A 485 3.63 16.04 -12.38
N SER A 486 4.90 15.91 -12.76
CA SER A 486 5.28 15.56 -14.14
C SER A 486 4.78 14.18 -14.52
N VAL A 487 4.95 13.18 -13.65
CA VAL A 487 4.43 11.83 -13.85
C VAL A 487 2.90 11.82 -13.83
N ASN A 488 2.29 12.54 -12.90
CA ASN A 488 0.83 12.65 -12.83
C ASN A 488 0.25 13.31 -14.11
N ASP A 489 0.91 14.34 -14.66
CA ASP A 489 0.52 14.96 -15.92
C ASP A 489 0.70 14.03 -17.13
N PHE A 490 1.79 13.24 -17.17
CA PHE A 490 1.96 12.20 -18.19
C PHE A 490 0.81 11.19 -18.15
N ASN A 491 0.35 10.83 -16.96
CA ASN A 491 -0.74 9.89 -16.77
C ASN A 491 -2.10 10.45 -17.21
N ILE A 492 -2.35 11.75 -17.02
CA ILE A 492 -3.51 12.42 -17.62
C ILE A 492 -3.43 12.40 -19.16
N TYR A 493 -2.23 12.63 -19.72
CA TYR A 493 -2.02 12.50 -21.16
C TYR A 493 -2.41 11.11 -21.68
N GLN A 494 -2.01 10.04 -20.98
CA GLN A 494 -2.28 8.67 -21.41
C GLN A 494 -3.79 8.38 -21.51
N VAL A 495 -4.56 8.78 -20.50
CA VAL A 495 -6.01 8.60 -20.48
C VAL A 495 -6.69 9.50 -21.53
N ALA A 496 -6.35 10.79 -21.55
CA ALA A 496 -6.92 11.74 -22.51
C ALA A 496 -6.65 11.35 -23.96
N LYS A 497 -5.43 10.86 -24.27
CA LYS A 497 -5.07 10.37 -25.60
C LYS A 497 -5.94 9.19 -26.00
N GLY A 498 -6.10 8.20 -25.11
CA GLY A 498 -6.90 7.03 -25.45
C GLY A 498 -8.41 7.29 -25.47
N LEU A 499 -8.91 8.35 -24.84
CA LEU A 499 -10.29 8.82 -24.97
C LEU A 499 -10.50 9.77 -26.17
N GLY A 500 -9.44 10.12 -26.90
CA GLY A 500 -9.53 11.00 -28.07
C GLY A 500 -9.67 12.50 -27.73
N VAL A 501 -9.36 12.90 -26.49
CA VAL A 501 -9.42 14.32 -26.05
C VAL A 501 -8.09 15.02 -26.37
N SER A 502 -7.86 15.29 -27.66
CA SER A 502 -6.55 15.68 -28.20
C SER A 502 -5.93 16.94 -27.56
N ASP A 503 -6.72 17.98 -27.31
CA ASP A 503 -6.20 19.23 -26.71
C ASP A 503 -5.71 19.04 -25.27
N VAL A 504 -6.41 18.18 -24.50
CA VAL A 504 -5.97 17.78 -23.17
C VAL A 504 -4.70 16.95 -23.29
N ALA A 505 -4.68 15.94 -24.17
CA ALA A 505 -3.51 15.10 -24.37
C ALA A 505 -2.25 15.92 -24.73
N LYS A 506 -2.33 16.84 -25.70
CA LYS A 506 -1.20 17.71 -26.10
C LYS A 506 -0.70 18.58 -24.93
N ARG A 507 -1.63 19.23 -24.22
CA ARG A 507 -1.29 20.09 -23.06
C ARG A 507 -0.56 19.32 -21.97
N TYR A 508 -1.08 18.16 -21.61
CA TYR A 508 -0.57 17.36 -20.51
C TYR A 508 0.72 16.63 -20.86
N LEU A 509 0.91 16.22 -22.14
CA LEU A 509 2.21 15.72 -22.59
C LEU A 509 3.29 16.79 -22.46
N LYS A 510 3.00 18.02 -22.92
CA LYS A 510 3.92 19.15 -22.75
C LYS A 510 4.22 19.43 -21.28
N ARG A 511 3.20 19.50 -20.43
CA ARG A 511 3.35 19.78 -18.99
C ARG A 511 4.06 18.66 -18.23
N SER A 512 3.95 17.41 -18.68
CA SER A 512 4.70 16.28 -18.11
C SER A 512 6.22 16.41 -18.23
N ARG A 513 6.73 17.31 -19.09
CA ARG A 513 8.16 17.58 -19.26
C ARG A 513 8.68 18.64 -18.28
N ASN A 514 7.83 19.21 -17.43
CA ASN A 514 8.19 20.32 -16.54
C ASN A 514 9.22 19.95 -15.46
N TRP A 515 9.40 18.66 -15.10
CA TRP A 515 10.50 18.23 -14.22
C TRP A 515 11.87 18.73 -14.74
N ARG A 516 12.04 18.83 -16.07
CA ARG A 516 13.27 19.32 -16.72
C ARG A 516 13.63 20.75 -16.27
N ASN A 517 12.64 21.54 -15.88
CA ASN A 517 12.84 22.92 -15.38
C ASN A 517 13.52 22.96 -14.00
N HIS A 518 13.57 21.84 -13.29
CA HIS A 518 14.29 21.69 -12.02
C HIS A 518 15.68 21.05 -12.19
N TRP A 519 16.08 20.69 -13.41
CA TRP A 519 17.40 20.15 -13.67
C TRP A 519 18.47 21.25 -13.61
N ASN A 520 19.20 21.31 -12.50
CA ASN A 520 20.32 22.23 -12.34
C ASN A 520 21.62 21.58 -12.82
N LYS A 521 22.05 21.94 -14.04
CA LYS A 521 23.29 21.45 -14.66
C LYS A 521 24.56 21.76 -13.85
N ASP A 522 24.53 22.78 -12.99
CA ASP A 522 25.69 23.27 -12.25
C ASP A 522 25.86 22.61 -10.87
N MET A 523 24.86 21.84 -10.40
CA MET A 523 25.03 20.98 -9.24
C MET A 523 25.98 19.83 -9.58
N THR A 524 26.93 19.55 -8.68
CA THR A 524 27.91 18.48 -8.87
C THR A 524 28.04 17.61 -7.63
N SER A 525 28.16 16.30 -7.82
CA SER A 525 28.50 15.34 -6.76
C SER A 525 29.18 14.11 -7.36
N HIS A 526 30.17 13.55 -6.66
CA HIS A 526 30.92 12.36 -7.08
C HIS A 526 31.42 12.35 -8.54
N GLY A 527 31.79 13.52 -9.10
CA GLY A 527 32.28 13.63 -10.48
C GLY A 527 31.18 13.66 -11.55
N PHE A 528 29.92 13.76 -11.16
CA PHE A 528 28.75 13.96 -12.04
C PHE A 528 28.22 15.38 -11.89
N SER A 529 27.68 15.91 -12.98
CA SER A 529 27.01 17.22 -13.05
C SER A 529 25.55 17.05 -13.42
N GLY A 530 24.71 17.99 -13.01
CA GLY A 530 23.27 17.95 -13.29
C GLY A 530 22.49 17.13 -12.27
N PHE A 531 21.63 17.79 -11.51
CA PHE A 531 20.76 17.17 -10.52
C PHE A 531 19.44 17.92 -10.44
N MET A 532 18.41 17.24 -9.94
CA MET A 532 17.17 17.90 -9.56
C MET A 532 17.45 18.85 -8.38
N GLY A 533 17.11 20.12 -8.56
CA GLY A 533 17.39 21.19 -7.62
C GLY A 533 16.19 22.10 -7.37
N PRO A 534 16.08 22.75 -6.20
CA PRO A 534 15.11 23.82 -6.00
C PRO A 534 15.33 24.94 -7.03
N ARG A 535 14.26 25.62 -7.44
CA ARG A 535 14.35 26.74 -8.38
C ARG A 535 13.47 27.89 -7.95
N ASN A 536 14.05 29.07 -7.75
CA ASN A 536 13.33 30.26 -7.31
C ASN A 536 12.31 30.72 -8.36
N ALA A 537 11.36 31.56 -7.95
CA ALA A 537 10.33 32.09 -8.86
C ALA A 537 10.92 32.95 -10.00
N ASP A 538 12.08 33.58 -9.79
CA ASP A 538 12.82 34.32 -10.82
C ASP A 538 13.63 33.41 -11.78
N GLY A 539 13.56 32.09 -11.58
CA GLY A 539 14.25 31.08 -12.38
C GLY A 539 15.68 30.76 -11.94
N SER A 540 16.23 31.45 -10.94
CA SER A 540 17.55 31.15 -10.37
C SER A 540 17.56 29.86 -9.53
N PHE A 541 18.69 29.16 -9.51
CA PHE A 541 18.89 27.99 -8.66
C PHE A 541 19.70 28.39 -7.41
N PRO A 542 19.15 28.23 -6.18
CA PRO A 542 19.95 28.42 -4.98
C PRO A 542 20.98 27.27 -4.82
N PRO A 543 22.06 27.49 -4.04
CA PRO A 543 23.03 26.43 -3.76
C PRO A 543 22.38 25.21 -3.12
N GLN A 544 22.70 24.03 -3.64
CA GLN A 544 22.14 22.76 -3.18
C GLN A 544 23.19 21.67 -3.32
N ASP A 545 23.44 20.95 -2.22
CA ASP A 545 24.25 19.73 -2.23
C ASP A 545 23.39 18.53 -2.69
N PRO A 546 23.77 17.79 -3.74
CA PRO A 546 23.02 16.63 -4.22
C PRO A 546 22.80 15.49 -3.21
N LEU A 547 23.56 15.43 -2.12
CA LEU A 547 23.41 14.42 -1.06
C LEU A 547 22.63 14.94 0.16
N ASN A 548 22.22 16.21 0.16
CA ASN A 548 21.57 16.85 1.29
C ASN A 548 20.12 17.23 0.96
N CYS A 549 19.17 16.57 1.60
CA CYS A 549 17.74 16.88 1.48
C CYS A 549 17.22 17.83 2.59
N GLY A 550 18.09 18.36 3.44
CA GLY A 550 17.69 18.99 4.70
C GLY A 550 17.23 17.91 5.70
N GLY A 551 16.02 18.05 6.23
CA GLY A 551 15.36 17.01 7.03
C GLY A 551 14.67 15.91 6.23
N CYS A 552 14.69 15.93 4.89
CA CYS A 552 14.00 14.92 4.05
C CYS A 552 12.50 14.77 4.38
N TYR A 553 11.81 15.82 4.83
CA TYR A 553 10.45 15.69 5.34
C TYR A 553 9.52 16.75 4.77
N TRP A 554 8.49 17.14 5.52
CA TRP A 554 7.41 17.95 4.97
C TRP A 554 7.84 19.38 4.61
N ALA A 555 8.78 20.02 5.31
CA ALA A 555 9.09 21.43 5.09
C ALA A 555 10.11 21.67 3.98
N GLU A 556 10.91 20.65 3.67
CA GLU A 556 12.06 20.70 2.79
C GLU A 556 11.67 20.65 1.32
N ALA A 557 12.60 20.99 0.42
CA ALA A 557 12.37 20.88 -1.03
C ALA A 557 12.23 19.42 -1.52
N TYR A 558 12.71 18.46 -0.71
CA TYR A 558 12.71 17.02 -0.99
C TYR A 558 12.01 16.26 0.13
N TYR A 559 11.25 15.24 -0.24
CA TYR A 559 10.55 14.37 0.70
C TYR A 559 11.12 12.95 0.67
N GLN A 560 11.58 12.48 1.82
CA GLN A 560 12.12 11.15 2.13
C GLN A 560 13.31 10.65 1.31
N ALA A 561 13.73 11.34 0.25
CA ALA A 561 14.86 10.94 -0.57
C ALA A 561 15.73 12.14 -0.94
N THR A 562 17.00 11.86 -1.27
CA THR A 562 18.01 12.86 -1.63
C THR A 562 17.76 13.45 -3.02
N PRO A 563 18.33 14.63 -3.32
CA PRO A 563 18.34 15.16 -4.70
C PRO A 563 18.95 14.17 -5.71
N TRP A 564 19.94 13.39 -5.29
CA TRP A 564 20.53 12.32 -6.09
C TRP A 564 19.49 11.26 -6.49
N GLU A 565 18.74 10.73 -5.54
CA GLU A 565 17.68 9.74 -5.80
C GLU A 565 16.56 10.30 -6.69
N TYR A 566 16.07 11.51 -6.38
CA TYR A 566 15.02 12.15 -7.19
C TYR A 566 15.46 12.45 -8.64
N SER A 567 16.77 12.53 -8.90
CA SER A 567 17.31 12.72 -10.25
C SER A 567 17.11 11.51 -11.17
N PHE A 568 16.60 10.39 -10.65
CA PHE A 568 16.29 9.19 -11.43
C PHE A 568 14.79 8.92 -11.62
N ASN A 569 13.90 9.73 -11.02
CA ASN A 569 12.49 9.38 -10.86
C ASN A 569 11.56 9.79 -12.03
N ALA A 570 12.07 10.43 -13.09
CA ALA A 570 11.29 10.81 -14.28
C ALA A 570 11.11 9.62 -15.26
N HIS A 571 10.47 8.53 -14.82
CA HIS A 571 10.39 7.25 -15.54
C HIS A 571 9.62 7.29 -16.88
N HIS A 572 8.80 8.32 -17.12
CA HIS A 572 8.11 8.54 -18.40
C HIS A 572 9.02 9.18 -19.47
N ASP A 573 10.19 9.68 -19.08
CA ASP A 573 11.07 10.55 -19.87
C ASP A 573 12.56 10.16 -19.77
N VAL A 574 12.85 8.87 -19.55
CA VAL A 574 14.20 8.38 -19.23
C VAL A 574 15.20 8.63 -20.35
N ALA A 575 14.81 8.51 -21.63
CA ALA A 575 15.71 8.80 -22.74
C ALA A 575 16.23 10.26 -22.71
N HIS A 576 15.39 11.22 -22.34
CA HIS A 576 15.82 12.61 -22.14
C HIS A 576 16.77 12.73 -20.93
N LEU A 577 16.47 12.05 -19.82
CA LEU A 577 17.36 12.01 -18.65
C LEU A 577 18.75 11.43 -19.00
N VAL A 578 18.81 10.34 -19.77
CA VAL A 578 20.07 9.77 -20.26
C VAL A 578 20.87 10.82 -21.03
N ASN A 579 20.22 11.61 -21.90
CA ASN A 579 20.88 12.70 -22.61
C ASN A 579 21.42 13.78 -21.65
N LEU A 580 20.61 14.23 -20.68
CA LEU A 580 21.02 15.23 -19.68
C LEU A 580 22.21 14.79 -18.83
N THR A 581 22.36 13.49 -18.58
CA THR A 581 23.49 12.93 -17.83
C THR A 581 24.77 12.74 -18.65
N GLY A 582 24.73 12.99 -19.97
CA GLY A 582 25.89 12.87 -20.87
C GLY A 582 25.95 11.53 -21.62
N GLY A 583 24.81 10.86 -21.81
CA GLY A 583 24.69 9.64 -22.61
C GLY A 583 24.79 8.34 -21.80
N ALA A 584 24.63 7.22 -22.50
CA ALA A 584 24.39 5.89 -21.91
C ALA A 584 25.46 5.45 -20.90
N GLN A 585 26.75 5.62 -21.23
CA GLN A 585 27.83 5.21 -20.33
C GLN A 585 27.87 6.05 -19.05
N ARG A 586 27.76 7.38 -19.17
CA ARG A 586 27.73 8.29 -18.02
C ARG A 586 26.52 8.04 -17.12
N PHE A 587 25.37 7.73 -17.71
CA PHE A 587 24.17 7.33 -16.97
C PHE A 587 24.40 6.04 -16.18
N SER A 588 24.98 5.02 -16.81
CA SER A 588 25.36 3.76 -16.15
C SER A 588 26.31 3.99 -14.99
N ASP A 589 27.41 4.72 -15.19
CA ASP A 589 28.41 4.99 -14.15
C ASP A 589 27.78 5.69 -12.94
N ARG A 590 26.84 6.62 -13.20
CA ARG A 590 26.11 7.34 -12.16
C ARG A 590 25.15 6.43 -11.39
N LEU A 591 24.45 5.52 -12.07
CA LEU A 591 23.62 4.52 -11.42
C LEU A 591 24.47 3.61 -10.52
N GLU A 592 25.58 3.07 -11.02
CA GLU A 592 26.47 2.22 -10.22
C GLU A 592 26.99 2.94 -8.97
N LYS A 593 27.32 4.23 -9.10
CA LYS A 593 27.74 5.05 -7.96
C LYS A 593 26.70 5.10 -6.83
N THR A 594 25.42 5.00 -7.18
CA THR A 594 24.30 5.01 -6.22
C THR A 594 24.33 3.78 -5.30
N PHE A 595 24.82 2.65 -5.80
CA PHE A 595 24.92 1.38 -5.09
C PHE A 595 26.27 1.15 -4.40
N GLU A 596 27.24 2.06 -4.59
CA GLU A 596 28.56 1.94 -3.97
C GLU A 596 28.46 2.21 -2.45
N PRO A 597 29.01 1.35 -1.59
CA PRO A 597 29.06 1.60 -0.15
C PRO A 597 29.90 2.84 0.20
N GLY A 598 29.62 3.45 1.34
CA GLY A 598 30.42 4.57 1.88
C GLY A 598 30.22 5.93 1.20
N GLN A 599 29.25 6.07 0.31
CA GLN A 599 29.01 7.31 -0.44
C GLN A 599 28.06 8.29 0.25
N PHE A 600 27.21 7.83 1.18
CA PHE A 600 26.24 8.66 1.86
C PHE A 600 26.04 8.25 3.32
N ALA A 601 26.41 9.13 4.25
CA ALA A 601 26.36 8.86 5.69
C ALA A 601 24.93 8.73 6.26
N GLY A 602 23.91 9.24 5.54
CA GLY A 602 22.52 9.19 5.99
C GLY A 602 21.87 7.81 5.83
N ASN A 603 22.61 6.81 5.38
CA ASN A 603 22.07 5.49 5.04
C ASN A 603 22.87 4.34 5.66
N GLY A 604 23.27 4.50 6.92
CA GLY A 604 24.16 3.58 7.63
C GLY A 604 23.67 2.14 7.71
N ALA A 605 22.35 1.93 7.79
CA ALA A 605 21.74 0.59 7.81
C ALA A 605 22.02 -0.23 6.53
N PHE A 606 22.31 0.44 5.41
CA PHE A 606 22.50 -0.18 4.10
C PHE A 606 23.89 0.16 3.52
N GLY A 607 24.90 0.12 4.38
CA GLY A 607 26.31 0.26 3.99
C GLY A 607 26.71 1.68 3.57
N ASN A 608 25.94 2.70 3.97
CA ASN A 608 26.14 4.09 3.55
C ASN A 608 26.10 4.26 2.02
N THR A 609 25.24 3.50 1.34
CA THR A 609 24.94 3.68 -0.09
C THR A 609 24.01 4.88 -0.29
N ILE A 610 23.95 5.46 -1.49
CA ILE A 610 22.95 6.50 -1.79
C ILE A 610 21.58 5.85 -2.03
N PHE A 611 21.55 4.64 -2.60
CA PHE A 611 20.34 3.86 -2.79
C PHE A 611 19.74 3.44 -1.45
N ASN A 612 18.46 3.74 -1.22
CA ASN A 612 17.76 3.29 -0.03
C ASN A 612 16.80 2.12 -0.36
N PRO A 613 17.10 0.87 0.05
CA PRO A 613 16.21 -0.27 -0.17
C PRO A 613 14.90 -0.22 0.62
N GLY A 614 14.83 0.62 1.66
CA GLY A 614 13.66 0.77 2.53
C GLY A 614 12.84 2.02 2.24
N ASN A 615 12.95 2.60 1.04
CA ASN A 615 12.18 3.76 0.63
C ASN A 615 11.86 3.79 -0.88
N GLU A 616 10.66 4.22 -1.20
CA GLU A 616 9.94 4.02 -2.45
C GLU A 616 10.51 4.79 -3.66
N PRO A 617 11.03 6.03 -3.53
CA PRO A 617 11.69 6.75 -4.63
C PRO A 617 12.88 5.98 -5.23
N SER A 618 13.45 5.03 -4.49
CA SER A 618 14.57 4.21 -4.95
C SER A 618 14.11 2.94 -5.70
N PHE A 619 12.84 2.51 -5.61
CA PHE A 619 12.39 1.20 -6.10
C PHE A 619 12.71 0.91 -7.58
N GLY A 620 12.58 1.93 -8.45
CA GLY A 620 12.83 1.80 -9.88
C GLY A 620 14.30 1.86 -10.27
N THR A 621 15.17 2.43 -9.43
CA THR A 621 16.58 2.74 -9.73
C THR A 621 17.38 1.55 -10.26
N PRO A 622 17.30 0.33 -9.68
CA PRO A 622 18.04 -0.83 -10.18
C PRO A 622 17.66 -1.19 -11.61
N TYR A 623 16.42 -0.93 -12.04
CA TYR A 623 15.91 -1.32 -13.35
C TYR A 623 16.24 -0.32 -14.45
N LEU A 624 16.78 0.86 -14.10
CA LEU A 624 17.11 1.90 -15.08
C LEU A 624 18.29 1.53 -16.00
N PHE A 625 19.12 0.55 -15.65
CA PHE A 625 20.15 0.04 -16.56
C PHE A 625 19.56 -0.59 -17.85
N ASN A 626 18.29 -1.02 -17.82
CA ASN A 626 17.61 -1.52 -19.02
C ASN A 626 17.46 -0.42 -20.10
N PHE A 627 17.43 0.86 -19.73
CA PHE A 627 17.36 2.00 -20.67
C PHE A 627 18.70 2.31 -21.36
N VAL A 628 19.78 1.59 -21.01
CA VAL A 628 21.11 1.74 -21.61
C VAL A 628 21.72 0.39 -21.99
N ASN A 629 20.88 -0.62 -22.25
CA ASN A 629 21.26 -2.00 -22.64
C ASN A 629 22.19 -2.73 -21.66
N LYS A 630 22.17 -2.36 -20.37
CA LYS A 630 22.95 -3.02 -19.31
C LYS A 630 22.08 -3.83 -18.36
N GLN A 631 21.16 -4.63 -18.91
CA GLN A 631 20.20 -5.42 -18.14
C GLN A 631 20.85 -6.36 -17.10
N HIS A 632 22.05 -6.86 -17.39
CA HIS A 632 22.82 -7.67 -16.44
C HIS A 632 23.11 -6.91 -15.12
N LEU A 633 23.36 -5.60 -15.17
CA LEU A 633 23.50 -4.77 -13.97
C LEU A 633 22.17 -4.58 -13.25
N SER A 634 21.06 -4.43 -13.97
CA SER A 634 19.73 -4.41 -13.34
C SER A 634 19.46 -5.67 -12.55
N VAL A 635 19.77 -6.84 -13.11
CA VAL A 635 19.67 -8.12 -12.42
C VAL A 635 20.59 -8.18 -11.22
N GLU A 636 21.88 -7.84 -11.38
CA GLU A 636 22.86 -7.90 -10.29
C GLU A 636 22.43 -7.03 -9.10
N ARG A 637 22.08 -5.75 -9.35
CA ARG A 637 21.74 -4.80 -8.28
C ARG A 637 20.42 -5.15 -7.60
N SER A 638 19.37 -5.47 -8.37
CA SER A 638 18.07 -5.84 -7.80
C SER A 638 18.14 -7.14 -6.99
N ARG A 639 18.80 -8.18 -7.53
CA ARG A 639 19.04 -9.46 -6.84
C ARG A 639 19.85 -9.27 -5.56
N PHE A 640 20.91 -8.47 -5.60
CA PHE A 640 21.73 -8.16 -4.42
C PHE A 640 20.89 -7.49 -3.32
N VAL A 641 20.13 -6.45 -3.66
CA VAL A 641 19.27 -5.73 -2.72
C VAL A 641 18.24 -6.68 -2.10
N ALA A 642 17.52 -7.43 -2.93
CA ALA A 642 16.49 -8.36 -2.47
C ALA A 642 17.07 -9.45 -1.54
N LYS A 643 18.21 -10.06 -1.91
CA LYS A 643 18.85 -11.10 -1.09
C LYS A 643 19.48 -10.57 0.20
N SER A 644 19.90 -9.31 0.23
CA SER A 644 20.59 -8.73 1.38
C SER A 644 19.63 -8.22 2.45
N TYR A 645 18.48 -7.67 2.03
CA TYR A 645 17.61 -6.90 2.92
C TYR A 645 16.21 -7.47 3.10
N TYR A 646 15.84 -8.51 2.32
CA TYR A 646 14.56 -9.19 2.45
C TYR A 646 14.74 -10.63 2.90
N LYS A 647 14.00 -11.03 3.94
CA LYS A 647 13.97 -12.40 4.46
C LYS A 647 12.64 -12.69 5.16
N PRO A 648 12.17 -13.94 5.21
CA PRO A 648 10.90 -14.27 5.85
C PRO A 648 11.11 -14.39 7.37
N ALA A 649 11.21 -13.25 8.05
CA ALA A 649 11.49 -13.15 9.48
C ALA A 649 10.93 -11.85 10.07
N PRO A 650 10.79 -11.73 11.41
CA PRO A 650 10.28 -10.52 12.04
C PRO A 650 11.00 -9.21 11.66
N ASN A 651 12.32 -9.23 11.53
CA ASN A 651 13.12 -8.10 11.02
C ASN A 651 13.44 -8.24 9.52
N GLY A 652 12.44 -8.69 8.76
CA GLY A 652 12.60 -9.21 7.41
C GLY A 652 12.49 -8.18 6.29
N LEU A 653 12.16 -6.93 6.62
CA LEU A 653 11.98 -5.83 5.68
C LEU A 653 13.03 -4.73 5.92
N PRO A 654 13.47 -4.02 4.86
CA PRO A 654 14.42 -2.91 4.99
C PRO A 654 13.79 -1.63 5.56
N GLY A 655 12.48 -1.50 5.55
CA GLY A 655 11.75 -0.34 6.04
C GLY A 655 10.31 -0.75 6.36
N ASN A 656 9.44 0.24 6.56
CA ASN A 656 8.00 0.01 6.70
C ASN A 656 7.50 -0.86 5.52
N SER A 657 6.52 -1.73 5.76
CA SER A 657 5.88 -2.46 4.66
C SER A 657 5.13 -1.50 3.70
N ASP A 658 4.67 -0.36 4.21
CA ASP A 658 3.94 0.70 3.49
C ASP A 658 2.77 0.13 2.66
N ALA A 659 1.85 -0.51 3.38
CA ALA A 659 0.69 -1.21 2.83
C ALA A 659 1.06 -2.31 1.79
N GLY A 660 2.23 -2.92 1.93
CA GLY A 660 2.70 -4.00 1.06
C GLY A 660 3.57 -3.56 -0.12
N ALA A 661 4.08 -2.33 -0.12
CA ALA A 661 4.96 -1.80 -1.16
C ALA A 661 6.30 -2.56 -1.23
N MET A 662 6.93 -2.80 -0.07
CA MET A 662 8.18 -3.58 0.03
C MET A 662 7.98 -5.00 -0.48
N GLU A 663 6.90 -5.65 -0.06
CA GLU A 663 6.55 -7.01 -0.47
C GLU A 663 6.28 -7.11 -1.98
N SER A 664 5.58 -6.12 -2.54
CA SER A 664 5.34 -6.04 -3.97
C SER A 664 6.64 -5.88 -4.76
N TRP A 665 7.59 -5.07 -4.28
CA TRP A 665 8.90 -4.92 -4.90
C TRP A 665 9.69 -6.25 -4.91
N LEU A 666 9.62 -7.01 -3.82
CA LEU A 666 10.22 -8.35 -3.73
C LEU A 666 9.55 -9.34 -4.70
N LEU A 667 8.22 -9.31 -4.83
CA LEU A 667 7.49 -10.18 -5.76
C LEU A 667 7.88 -9.90 -7.21
N TRP A 668 8.03 -8.64 -7.59
CA TRP A 668 8.53 -8.25 -8.92
C TRP A 668 9.94 -8.79 -9.19
N ASN A 669 10.84 -8.70 -8.21
CA ASN A 669 12.16 -9.33 -8.28
C ASN A 669 12.08 -10.86 -8.49
N MET A 670 11.17 -11.53 -7.80
CA MET A 670 10.97 -12.98 -7.89
C MET A 670 10.42 -13.44 -9.24
N ILE A 671 9.46 -12.68 -9.77
CA ILE A 671 8.87 -12.88 -11.10
C ILE A 671 9.91 -12.63 -12.20
N GLY A 672 10.86 -11.73 -11.96
CA GLY A 672 11.86 -11.33 -12.94
C GLY A 672 11.37 -10.20 -13.86
N LEU A 673 10.47 -9.34 -13.37
CA LEU A 673 9.91 -8.19 -14.07
C LEU A 673 9.81 -6.98 -13.14
N TYR A 674 9.72 -5.77 -13.67
CA TYR A 674 9.37 -4.56 -12.90
C TYR A 674 8.46 -3.63 -13.71
N PRO A 675 7.34 -3.12 -13.15
CA PRO A 675 6.37 -2.34 -13.91
C PRO A 675 6.79 -0.87 -14.09
N LEU A 676 6.45 -0.28 -15.23
CA LEU A 676 6.40 1.17 -15.39
C LEU A 676 4.93 1.63 -15.32
N THR A 677 4.50 2.09 -14.14
CA THR A 677 3.11 2.52 -13.89
C THR A 677 2.69 3.63 -14.84
N GLY A 678 1.47 3.54 -15.38
CA GLY A 678 0.96 4.48 -16.37
C GLY A 678 1.39 4.18 -17.80
N GLN A 679 2.11 3.08 -17.99
CA GLN A 679 2.57 2.58 -19.27
C GLN A 679 2.26 1.08 -19.38
N THR A 680 2.29 0.54 -20.60
CA THR A 680 2.14 -0.90 -20.80
C THR A 680 3.45 -1.66 -20.56
N THR A 681 4.55 -0.99 -20.25
CA THR A 681 5.92 -1.55 -20.26
C THR A 681 6.28 -2.21 -18.92
N PHE A 682 6.93 -3.37 -19.01
CA PHE A 682 7.57 -4.07 -17.89
C PHE A 682 9.04 -4.31 -18.24
N LEU A 683 9.94 -3.89 -17.35
CA LEU A 683 11.38 -4.07 -17.49
C LEU A 683 11.77 -5.49 -17.08
N ILE A 684 12.63 -6.14 -17.87
CA ILE A 684 13.04 -7.53 -17.62
C ILE A 684 14.16 -7.59 -16.58
N GLY A 685 13.92 -8.34 -15.51
CA GLY A 685 14.90 -8.77 -14.52
C GLY A 685 15.32 -10.23 -14.76
N SER A 686 15.45 -11.01 -13.68
CA SER A 686 15.70 -12.45 -13.74
C SER A 686 14.80 -13.20 -12.75
N PRO A 687 14.09 -14.27 -13.16
CA PRO A 687 13.25 -15.03 -12.25
C PRO A 687 14.07 -15.71 -11.14
N TRP A 688 13.42 -15.98 -10.00
CA TRP A 688 14.00 -16.73 -8.87
C TRP A 688 13.70 -18.23 -8.94
N PHE A 689 12.62 -18.58 -9.62
CA PHE A 689 12.09 -19.93 -9.70
C PHE A 689 12.33 -20.52 -11.10
N SER A 690 12.56 -21.84 -11.15
CA SER A 690 12.65 -22.57 -12.43
C SER A 690 11.30 -22.66 -13.15
N ASP A 691 10.21 -22.63 -12.39
CA ASP A 691 8.83 -22.54 -12.86
C ASP A 691 8.02 -21.66 -11.90
N LEU A 692 7.32 -20.68 -12.43
CA LEU A 692 6.35 -19.84 -11.73
C LEU A 692 5.17 -19.58 -12.67
N THR A 693 3.98 -19.97 -12.25
CA THR A 693 2.73 -19.72 -12.99
C THR A 693 1.88 -18.72 -12.24
N ILE A 694 1.46 -17.65 -12.93
CA ILE A 694 0.53 -16.64 -12.42
C ILE A 694 -0.81 -16.79 -13.13
N SER A 695 -1.88 -17.02 -12.38
CA SER A 695 -3.25 -17.02 -12.89
C SER A 695 -3.70 -15.58 -13.14
N LEU A 696 -4.22 -15.32 -14.33
CA LEU A 696 -4.65 -13.99 -14.80
C LEU A 696 -6.18 -13.86 -14.89
N GLY A 697 -6.93 -14.88 -14.44
CA GLY A 697 -8.37 -14.98 -14.61
C GLY A 697 -8.80 -15.61 -15.94
N ASP A 698 -10.03 -16.12 -15.99
CA ASP A 698 -10.64 -16.76 -17.18
C ASP A 698 -9.81 -17.90 -17.80
N GLY A 699 -9.04 -18.61 -16.99
CA GLY A 699 -8.14 -19.67 -17.44
C GLY A 699 -6.87 -19.21 -18.16
N ARG A 700 -6.63 -17.88 -18.24
CA ARG A 700 -5.38 -17.31 -18.75
C ARG A 700 -4.29 -17.40 -17.69
N GLU A 701 -3.06 -17.63 -18.15
CA GLU A 701 -1.89 -17.78 -17.29
C GLU A 701 -0.68 -17.04 -17.90
N LEU A 702 0.15 -16.47 -17.05
CA LEU A 702 1.54 -16.17 -17.38
C LEU A 702 2.43 -17.28 -16.82
N LYS A 703 3.19 -17.95 -17.69
CA LYS A 703 4.16 -18.96 -17.28
C LYS A 703 5.57 -18.41 -17.42
N VAL A 704 6.26 -18.32 -16.30
CA VAL A 704 7.67 -17.91 -16.23
C VAL A 704 8.49 -19.16 -15.94
N SER A 705 9.40 -19.51 -16.84
CA SER A 705 10.26 -20.68 -16.71
C SER A 705 11.71 -20.30 -16.90
N SER A 706 12.63 -21.05 -16.29
CA SER A 706 14.05 -20.88 -16.50
C SER A 706 14.84 -22.20 -16.56
N THR A 707 15.87 -22.22 -17.40
CA THR A 707 16.87 -23.31 -17.47
C THR A 707 18.27 -22.79 -17.15
N GLY A 708 19.13 -23.62 -16.56
CA GLY A 708 20.49 -23.21 -16.17
C GLY A 708 20.56 -22.30 -14.94
N GLY A 709 19.40 -22.00 -14.33
CA GLY A 709 19.29 -21.15 -13.16
C GLY A 709 19.75 -21.81 -11.86
N SER A 710 20.38 -21.03 -10.99
CA SER A 710 20.68 -21.39 -9.62
C SER A 710 20.76 -20.14 -8.74
N GLU A 711 21.14 -20.29 -7.47
CA GLU A 711 21.39 -19.14 -6.59
C GLU A 711 22.48 -18.19 -7.12
N ASP A 712 23.46 -18.73 -7.85
CA ASP A 712 24.63 -18.01 -8.38
C ASP A 712 24.60 -17.87 -9.91
N ALA A 713 23.76 -18.65 -10.61
CA ALA A 713 23.52 -18.54 -12.05
C ALA A 713 22.20 -17.83 -12.30
N TYR A 714 22.22 -16.50 -12.27
CA TYR A 714 21.03 -15.66 -12.40
C TYR A 714 21.13 -14.61 -13.52
N TYR A 715 22.22 -14.58 -14.28
CA TYR A 715 22.31 -13.67 -15.43
C TYR A 715 21.53 -14.23 -16.61
N VAL A 716 20.66 -13.41 -17.20
CA VAL A 716 19.90 -13.79 -18.39
C VAL A 716 20.85 -13.93 -19.58
N GLN A 717 20.81 -15.09 -20.23
CA GLN A 717 21.63 -15.43 -21.39
C GLN A 717 20.85 -15.32 -22.69
N SER A 718 19.57 -15.68 -22.65
CA SER A 718 18.60 -15.53 -23.73
C SER A 718 17.19 -15.54 -23.14
N LEU A 719 16.23 -15.01 -23.88
CA LEU A 719 14.82 -15.03 -23.52
C LEU A 719 13.99 -15.41 -24.75
N ARG A 720 12.96 -16.22 -24.53
CA ARG A 720 11.83 -16.34 -25.46
C ARG A 720 10.55 -15.81 -24.83
N VAL A 721 9.78 -15.10 -25.63
CA VAL A 721 8.44 -14.61 -25.27
C VAL A 721 7.45 -15.30 -26.19
N ASN A 722 6.53 -16.09 -25.65
CA ASN A 722 5.57 -16.89 -26.42
C ASN A 722 6.25 -17.76 -27.50
N GLY A 723 7.34 -18.44 -27.11
CA GLY A 723 8.15 -19.30 -27.99
C GLY A 723 9.06 -18.58 -29.00
N LYS A 724 8.94 -17.25 -29.15
CA LYS A 724 9.74 -16.45 -30.08
C LYS A 724 10.99 -15.90 -29.40
N GLN A 725 12.12 -15.89 -30.12
CA GLN A 725 13.34 -15.25 -29.64
C GLN A 725 13.07 -13.77 -29.32
N TRP A 726 13.57 -13.32 -28.19
CA TRP A 726 13.40 -11.95 -27.71
C TRP A 726 14.76 -11.34 -27.40
N ASP A 727 14.96 -10.10 -27.84
CA ASP A 727 16.20 -9.35 -27.74
C ASP A 727 16.01 -7.96 -27.11
N LYS A 728 14.82 -7.66 -26.58
CA LYS A 728 14.52 -6.41 -25.86
C LYS A 728 14.55 -6.64 -24.35
N ALA A 729 15.13 -5.72 -23.58
CA ALA A 729 15.17 -5.78 -22.10
C ALA A 729 13.83 -5.39 -21.43
N TRP A 730 12.72 -5.51 -22.15
CA TRP A 730 11.38 -5.17 -21.72
C TRP A 730 10.32 -5.93 -22.52
N VAL A 731 9.11 -6.02 -21.95
CA VAL A 731 7.89 -6.55 -22.60
C VAL A 731 6.73 -5.58 -22.34
N THR A 732 5.64 -5.72 -23.11
CA THR A 732 4.40 -4.99 -22.88
C THR A 732 3.35 -5.84 -22.17
N TRP A 733 2.33 -5.17 -21.60
CA TRP A 733 1.10 -5.80 -21.12
C TRP A 733 0.47 -6.72 -22.17
N GLY A 734 0.44 -6.28 -23.42
CA GLY A 734 -0.11 -7.06 -24.54
C GLY A 734 0.70 -8.31 -24.87
N ASP A 735 2.00 -8.32 -24.59
CA ASP A 735 2.86 -9.47 -24.87
C ASP A 735 2.60 -10.65 -23.92
N ILE A 736 2.29 -10.38 -22.65
CA ILE A 736 2.33 -11.43 -21.60
C ILE A 736 1.11 -11.48 -20.67
N PHE A 737 0.33 -10.41 -20.54
CA PHE A 737 -0.79 -10.35 -19.59
C PHE A 737 -2.16 -10.36 -20.26
N ALA A 738 -2.36 -9.55 -21.31
CA ALA A 738 -3.68 -9.38 -21.92
C ALA A 738 -4.36 -10.71 -22.32
N ASN A 739 -3.59 -11.65 -22.88
CA ASN A 739 -4.07 -12.97 -23.32
C ASN A 739 -3.41 -14.14 -22.57
N GLY A 740 -2.64 -13.87 -21.53
CA GLY A 740 -1.64 -14.81 -21.01
C GLY A 740 -0.45 -15.00 -21.95
N GLY A 741 0.59 -15.68 -21.47
CA GLY A 741 1.81 -15.87 -22.24
C GLY A 741 2.89 -16.68 -21.54
N THR A 742 4.02 -16.85 -22.22
CA THR A 742 5.21 -17.51 -21.68
C THR A 742 6.42 -16.58 -21.71
N LEU A 743 7.22 -16.65 -20.64
CA LEU A 743 8.57 -16.13 -20.56
C LEU A 743 9.51 -17.30 -20.26
N GLU A 744 10.39 -17.60 -21.20
CA GLU A 744 11.31 -18.76 -21.12
C GLU A 744 12.75 -18.25 -21.08
N PHE A 745 13.32 -18.21 -19.89
CA PHE A 745 14.66 -17.68 -19.62
C PHE A 745 15.72 -18.77 -19.71
N GLU A 746 16.84 -18.48 -20.36
CA GLU A 746 18.08 -19.22 -20.17
C GLU A 746 18.98 -18.41 -19.24
N LEU A 747 19.38 -18.97 -18.10
CA LEU A 747 20.20 -18.31 -17.09
C LEU A 747 21.61 -18.90 -17.05
N GLY A 748 22.57 -18.11 -16.57
CA GLY A 748 23.98 -18.50 -16.47
C GLY A 748 24.76 -17.69 -15.44
N PHE A 749 26.01 -18.09 -15.22
CA PHE A 749 26.92 -17.50 -14.21
C PHE A 749 27.55 -16.18 -14.64
N ALA A 750 27.76 -15.98 -15.94
CA ALA A 750 28.46 -14.81 -16.46
C ALA A 750 27.47 -13.75 -16.94
N PRO A 751 27.73 -12.46 -16.69
CA PRO A 751 26.94 -11.38 -17.28
C PRO A 751 26.99 -11.45 -18.81
N LYS A 752 25.85 -11.15 -19.44
CA LYS A 752 25.72 -11.12 -20.90
C LYS A 752 24.84 -9.96 -21.33
N GLU A 753 25.29 -9.23 -22.34
CA GLU A 753 24.49 -8.24 -23.06
C GLU A 753 23.65 -8.94 -24.13
N TRP A 754 22.62 -9.67 -23.69
CA TRP A 754 21.72 -10.40 -24.58
C TRP A 754 20.68 -9.49 -25.24
N ALA A 755 20.30 -8.40 -24.56
CA ALA A 755 19.32 -7.44 -25.05
C ALA A 755 19.98 -6.48 -26.06
N THR A 756 19.81 -6.77 -27.35
CA THR A 756 20.40 -6.03 -28.48
C THR A 756 19.37 -5.30 -29.33
N GLY A 757 18.08 -5.49 -29.05
CA GLY A 757 16.96 -4.81 -29.70
C GLY A 757 16.69 -3.42 -29.14
N ASP A 758 15.51 -2.90 -29.45
CA ASP A 758 15.09 -1.55 -29.05
C ASP A 758 15.07 -1.36 -27.53
N LEU A 759 15.55 -0.19 -27.09
CA LEU A 759 15.47 0.25 -25.70
C LEU A 759 14.00 0.37 -25.24
N PRO A 760 13.75 0.30 -23.92
CA PRO A 760 12.41 0.55 -23.38
C PRO A 760 11.88 1.92 -23.84
N PRO A 761 10.59 2.03 -24.18
CA PRO A 761 10.02 3.27 -24.68
C PRO A 761 10.11 4.38 -23.64
N SER A 762 10.38 5.61 -24.08
CA SER A 762 10.32 6.84 -23.27
C SER A 762 9.37 7.82 -23.94
N PRO A 763 8.03 7.65 -23.79
CA PRO A 763 7.06 8.35 -24.63
C PRO A 763 7.09 9.88 -24.48
N ALA A 764 7.48 10.42 -23.32
CA ALA A 764 7.59 11.86 -23.12
C ALA A 764 8.89 12.46 -23.69
N SER A 765 9.86 11.62 -24.08
CA SER A 765 11.13 12.06 -24.68
C SER A 765 11.06 12.28 -26.19
N ALA A 766 10.03 11.75 -26.87
CA ALA A 766 9.81 12.02 -28.28
C ALA A 766 9.57 13.52 -28.49
N GLU A 767 10.18 14.10 -29.53
CA GLU A 767 9.87 15.47 -29.96
C GLU A 767 8.42 15.51 -30.46
N ASP A 768 7.67 16.57 -30.15
CA ASP A 768 6.35 16.75 -30.73
C ASP A 768 6.55 16.92 -32.25
N GLU A 769 5.85 16.15 -33.08
CA GLU A 769 5.99 16.21 -34.55
C GLU A 769 5.81 17.65 -35.08
N GLU A 770 4.99 18.47 -34.39
CA GLU A 770 4.84 19.92 -34.65
C GLU A 770 6.07 20.76 -34.27
N GLU A 771 6.81 20.43 -33.19
CA GLU A 771 8.07 21.12 -32.85
C GLU A 771 9.18 20.73 -33.81
N ALA A 772 9.23 19.48 -34.28
CA ALA A 772 10.15 19.03 -35.33
C ALA A 772 9.84 19.72 -36.66
N GLU A 773 8.56 19.88 -37.03
CA GLU A 773 8.14 20.65 -38.21
C GLU A 773 8.46 22.15 -38.09
N VAL A 774 8.19 22.77 -36.93
CA VAL A 774 8.50 24.19 -36.69
C VAL A 774 10.02 24.41 -36.63
N ALA A 775 10.79 23.48 -36.07
CA ALA A 775 12.25 23.52 -36.09
C ALA A 775 12.79 23.34 -37.52
N ALA A 776 12.22 22.43 -38.32
CA ALA A 776 12.56 22.24 -39.72
C ALA A 776 12.22 23.48 -40.57
N LEU A 777 11.08 24.14 -40.30
CA LEU A 777 10.69 25.39 -40.94
C LEU A 777 11.58 26.58 -40.53
N ARG A 778 12.08 26.61 -39.30
CA ARG A 778 13.06 27.61 -38.82
C ARG A 778 14.47 27.40 -39.38
N GLN A 779 14.81 26.18 -39.80
CA GLN A 779 16.09 25.85 -40.42
C GLN A 779 16.09 26.03 -41.95
N GLN A 780 14.95 26.36 -42.58
CA GLN A 780 14.95 26.75 -43.98
C GLN A 780 15.55 28.16 -44.14
N PRO A 781 16.60 28.34 -44.96
CA PRO A 781 17.15 29.66 -45.22
C PRO A 781 16.07 30.52 -45.92
N GLN A 782 15.76 31.68 -45.33
CA GLN A 782 14.93 32.70 -45.98
C GLN A 782 15.50 33.02 -47.36
N ARG A 783 14.89 32.47 -48.41
CA ARG A 783 15.12 32.95 -49.78
C ARG A 783 14.60 34.38 -49.84
N ARG A 784 15.54 35.34 -49.79
CA ARG A 784 15.29 36.73 -50.19
C ARG A 784 14.71 36.71 -51.61
N MET A 785 13.42 37.00 -51.74
CA MET A 785 12.87 37.47 -53.00
C MET A 785 13.43 38.87 -53.25
N VAL A 786 14.31 38.96 -54.24
CA VAL A 786 14.67 40.22 -54.88
C VAL A 786 13.44 40.66 -55.67
N GLN A 787 12.77 41.72 -55.21
CA GLN A 787 11.81 42.46 -56.02
C GLN A 787 12.58 43.52 -56.82
N ASP A 788 12.68 43.27 -58.13
CA ASP A 788 12.94 44.30 -59.12
C ASP A 788 11.71 45.21 -59.21
N GLU A 789 11.85 46.46 -58.76
CA GLU A 789 10.99 47.57 -59.17
C GLU A 789 11.84 48.57 -59.98
N GLN A 790 11.81 48.41 -61.31
CA GLN A 790 12.03 49.52 -62.23
C GLN A 790 10.89 49.58 -63.25
N LYS A 791 10.01 50.57 -63.01
CA LYS A 791 9.39 51.51 -63.97
C LYS A 791 9.23 51.03 -65.42
N THR A 792 8.01 51.19 -65.98
CA THR A 792 7.68 52.26 -66.96
C THR A 792 6.24 52.11 -67.50
N ILE A 793 5.40 53.11 -67.17
CA ILE A 793 4.43 53.87 -68.02
C ILE A 793 3.53 53.10 -69.02
N GLY A 794 2.21 53.34 -68.89
CA GLY A 794 1.19 53.05 -69.91
C GLY A 794 -0.20 53.02 -69.34
#